data_AF-A0A7W3T6W8-F1
#
_entry.id   AF-A0A7W3T6W8-F1
#
_cell.length_a   1.000
_cell.length_b   1.000
_cell.length_c   1.000
_cell.angle_alpha   90.00
_cell.angle_beta   90.00
_cell.angle_gamma   90.00
#
_symmetry.space_group_name_H-M   'P 1'
#
loop_
_entity.id
_entity.type
_entity.pdbx_description
1 polymer ?
#
loop_
_entity_poly.entity_id
_entity_poly.type
_entity_poly.pdbx_seq_one_letter_code
_entity_poly.pdbx_strand_id
1 'polypeptide(L)'
;PLTIHQRESGRTLHFAPVPGAPANELPLVAISDRNDNRIEVRHNEHGEPVEVAHSGGYRIGVAVVDRRITSYRLLSAADEPVLLAFDYDDAGNLARVFNSSGLPLRLWYDEQDRLIRWEDRNATWYRYEYDEAGRCVFGTGSGRVFEYRYEYDTTHHRTTAHAARGYPTVYQFNAGFQLVAETDPLGHTTRRTRDRYDNLLSVTDPLGHTTRYAYNEHGDLVTVVRPDGHEIRAEYNDLGLVTAITEADGTIWRQEFDDRGNRTAVIDPAGHRTGWTHHSTGAPATITDPLGATTRIDTDPAGLPVAVTDPLGGSTVLERDAFGRPIALTDPLGAVTRMEWSPEGKPVRRTDPLGHTETWEWDAEGNCLTHTDENGGITTWAYGPFDLPVSQTTSDGAQYVFTRDTELNITAVTAPDGRSWTYTLDPAGRVVAETDYDGHTTTREYDAAGHLVRQTNSAGQSIDYTHDVLGQPVSATTDTGEITTWTHDTAGRLVSATSPGVELARTHDSVGNLLGETVNGHTLTLTVDPVGNPVSRTTPTGHTSRWTYDAAGRPIGLETAGRHLNFHRDAAGQEIERRIAGALTLTTGHDAAGRTIEQALTGAGGRRLHHKRWTHRADGYPTAVTEPPGTTTLILDAIGRPTNLTGPAGTEAYAYNPTGDQTAATAPGLPVEVVGERAYTGTLLARAGRTRYSYDAAGRVVRRTVTRISRTPDTWHYTWDAHDRLVETRTPDGTVWTYTYDPFGRRIAKHRHHPDGHIAETVRFTWHDTTLVEEHHTVHEGAAPVTVTTWDHTGLHPLTQTTRRLNGDDLAKTDQAEIDRRFAAIVTDLVGTPTHLTDPDTGELTPLTTTLWGHNPGAALTPLRFPGQYADEETGWHYNLHRHYDPTTARYTTP
;
A
#
# COMPACT_ATOMS: atom_id res chain seq x y z
N PRO A 1 51.31 11.16 -1.31
CA PRO A 1 49.94 10.60 -1.25
C PRO A 1 49.21 11.24 -0.07
N LEU A 2 47.91 11.49 -0.21
CA LEU A 2 47.03 12.06 0.81
C LEU A 2 45.84 11.12 0.97
N THR A 3 45.41 10.91 2.22
CA THR A 3 44.22 10.11 2.52
C THR A 3 43.28 10.95 3.37
N ILE A 4 41.99 10.95 3.03
CA ILE A 4 40.95 11.65 3.78
C ILE A 4 39.96 10.62 4.30
N HIS A 5 39.88 10.47 5.61
CA HIS A 5 38.89 9.60 6.27
C HIS A 5 37.63 10.41 6.58
N GLN A 6 36.51 9.98 6.03
CA GLN A 6 35.20 10.57 6.26
C GLN A 6 34.47 9.72 7.31
N ARG A 7 34.43 10.18 8.57
CA ARG A 7 33.78 9.45 9.67
C ARG A 7 32.31 9.17 9.37
N GLU A 8 31.58 10.17 8.88
CA GLU A 8 30.13 10.10 8.60
C GLU A 8 29.78 9.05 7.54
N SER A 9 30.52 9.00 6.43
CA SER A 9 30.26 8.05 5.33
C SER A 9 30.96 6.70 5.53
N GLY A 10 31.88 6.60 6.49
CA GLY A 10 32.79 5.46 6.64
C GLY A 10 33.74 5.26 5.46
N ARG A 11 33.87 6.26 4.56
CA ARG A 11 34.71 6.17 3.37
C ARG A 11 36.08 6.78 3.61
N THR A 12 37.04 6.24 2.88
CA THR A 12 38.39 6.76 2.81
C THR A 12 38.70 7.12 1.37
N LEU A 13 38.99 8.40 1.12
CA LEU A 13 39.40 8.90 -0.18
C LEU A 13 40.93 8.87 -0.28
N HIS A 14 41.46 8.27 -1.33
CA HIS A 14 42.89 8.09 -1.54
C HIS A 14 43.34 8.94 -2.73
N PHE A 15 44.28 9.85 -2.48
CA PHE A 15 44.85 10.74 -3.48
C PHE A 15 46.35 10.46 -3.64
N ALA A 16 46.84 10.38 -4.87
CA ALA A 16 48.24 10.10 -5.14
C ALA A 16 48.73 10.82 -6.40
N PRO A 17 50.05 11.09 -6.52
CA PRO A 17 50.61 11.57 -7.78
C PRO A 17 50.36 10.54 -8.89
N VAL A 18 49.90 11.00 -10.05
CA VAL A 18 49.77 10.18 -11.26
C VAL A 18 50.67 10.76 -12.36
N PRO A 19 51.24 9.92 -13.25
CA PRO A 19 52.02 10.41 -14.40
C PRO A 19 51.22 11.42 -15.22
N GLY A 20 51.86 12.50 -15.69
CA GLY A 20 51.22 13.52 -16.52
C GLY A 20 50.35 14.56 -15.79
N ALA A 21 49.99 14.34 -14.52
CA ALA A 21 49.34 15.36 -13.70
C ALA A 21 50.35 16.42 -13.18
N PRO A 22 49.93 17.68 -13.00
CA PRO A 22 50.74 18.73 -12.37
C PRO A 22 51.24 18.32 -10.98
N ALA A 23 52.46 18.72 -10.63
CA ALA A 23 53.09 18.34 -9.35
C ALA A 23 52.37 18.87 -8.09
N ASN A 24 51.51 19.87 -8.25
CA ASN A 24 50.66 20.45 -7.21
C ASN A 24 49.26 19.82 -7.14
N GLU A 25 48.96 18.83 -7.99
CA GLU A 25 47.71 18.10 -8.00
C GLU A 25 47.92 16.68 -7.47
N LEU A 26 46.98 16.22 -6.63
CA LEU A 26 46.90 14.83 -6.19
C LEU A 26 45.54 14.29 -6.63
N PRO A 27 45.45 13.64 -7.80
CA PRO A 27 44.19 13.06 -8.26
C PRO A 27 43.69 11.96 -7.33
N LEU A 28 42.36 11.79 -7.30
CA LEU A 28 41.71 10.69 -6.60
C LEU A 28 42.04 9.40 -7.35
N VAL A 29 42.68 8.45 -6.67
CA VAL A 29 43.07 7.15 -7.24
C VAL A 29 42.24 6.00 -6.69
N ALA A 30 41.61 6.19 -5.52
CA ALA A 30 40.63 5.25 -5.02
C ALA A 30 39.70 5.81 -3.96
N ILE A 31 38.57 5.12 -3.79
CA ILE A 31 37.66 5.24 -2.66
C ILE A 31 37.61 3.86 -2.00
N SER A 32 37.76 3.77 -0.69
CA SER A 32 37.51 2.53 0.05
C SER A 32 36.53 2.74 1.20
N ASP A 33 35.86 1.67 1.63
CA ASP A 33 35.06 1.68 2.86
C ASP A 33 35.78 0.95 4.01
N ARG A 34 35.09 0.76 5.15
CA ARG A 34 35.62 0.07 6.34
C ARG A 34 35.73 -1.45 6.18
N ASN A 35 35.15 -2.02 5.12
CA ASN A 35 35.20 -3.43 4.76
C ASN A 35 36.22 -3.70 3.65
N ASP A 36 37.09 -2.72 3.38
CA ASP A 36 38.11 -2.78 2.34
C ASP A 36 37.55 -2.94 0.91
N ASN A 37 36.24 -2.74 0.71
CA ASN A 37 35.69 -2.62 -0.65
C ASN A 37 36.31 -1.38 -1.29
N ARG A 38 36.64 -1.47 -2.58
CA ARG A 38 37.46 -0.44 -3.24
C ARG A 38 36.94 -0.11 -4.63
N ILE A 39 36.81 1.17 -4.91
CA ILE A 39 36.70 1.72 -6.26
C ILE A 39 38.05 2.32 -6.61
N GLU A 40 38.69 1.83 -7.67
CA GLU A 40 39.95 2.34 -8.19
C GLU A 40 39.70 3.20 -9.43
N VAL A 41 40.39 4.34 -9.52
CA VAL A 41 40.42 5.16 -10.74
C VAL A 41 41.81 5.03 -11.36
N ARG A 42 41.89 4.32 -12.49
CA ARG A 42 43.14 4.10 -13.22
C ARG A 42 43.34 5.23 -14.23
N HIS A 43 44.59 5.68 -14.33
CA HIS A 43 44.98 6.79 -15.17
C HIS A 43 46.04 6.35 -16.20
N ASN A 44 46.07 7.00 -17.37
CA ASN A 44 47.11 6.80 -18.37
C ASN A 44 48.40 7.60 -18.07
N GLU A 45 49.40 7.54 -18.95
CA GLU A 45 50.68 8.26 -18.81
C GLU A 45 50.54 9.79 -18.85
N HIS A 46 49.41 10.30 -19.35
CA HIS A 46 49.07 11.72 -19.42
C HIS A 46 48.21 12.19 -18.23
N GLY A 47 47.90 11.30 -17.29
CA GLY A 47 47.16 11.62 -16.07
C GLY A 47 45.64 11.67 -16.27
N GLU A 48 45.14 11.16 -17.40
CA GLU A 48 43.71 11.10 -17.70
C GLU A 48 43.11 9.79 -17.18
N PRO A 49 41.89 9.81 -16.61
CA PRO A 49 41.22 8.60 -16.17
C PRO A 49 40.84 7.73 -17.39
N VAL A 50 41.14 6.44 -17.33
CA VAL A 50 40.83 5.47 -18.40
C VAL A 50 39.92 4.34 -17.94
N GLU A 51 39.86 4.08 -16.64
CA GLU A 51 39.03 3.02 -16.09
C GLU A 51 38.65 3.32 -14.63
N VAL A 52 37.39 3.05 -14.28
CA VAL A 52 36.92 2.94 -12.91
C VAL A 52 36.63 1.46 -12.62
N ALA A 53 37.34 0.87 -11.67
CA ALA A 53 37.24 -0.55 -11.34
C ALA A 53 36.75 -0.75 -9.90
N HIS A 54 35.69 -1.52 -9.71
CA HIS A 54 35.20 -1.92 -8.39
C HIS A 54 35.80 -3.28 -7.98
N SER A 55 36.15 -3.45 -6.70
CA SER A 55 36.67 -4.69 -6.14
C SER A 55 35.72 -5.88 -6.32
N GLY A 56 34.42 -5.61 -6.48
CA GLY A 56 33.40 -6.61 -6.80
C GLY A 56 33.31 -7.04 -8.27
N GLY A 57 34.16 -6.51 -9.16
CA GLY A 57 34.28 -6.97 -10.55
C GLY A 57 33.70 -6.03 -11.62
N TYR A 58 32.98 -4.97 -11.24
CA TYR A 58 32.50 -3.96 -12.20
C TYR A 58 33.65 -3.13 -12.74
N ARG A 59 33.67 -2.91 -14.06
CA ARG A 59 34.71 -2.13 -14.73
C ARG A 59 34.07 -1.18 -15.73
N ILE A 60 34.28 0.12 -15.54
CA ILE A 60 33.80 1.17 -16.44
C ILE A 60 34.99 1.77 -17.16
N GLY A 61 35.03 1.65 -18.47
CA GLY A 61 36.01 2.30 -19.32
C GLY A 61 35.64 3.76 -19.52
N VAL A 62 36.65 4.63 -19.46
CA VAL A 62 36.50 6.08 -19.61
C VAL A 62 37.28 6.50 -20.84
N ALA A 63 36.58 6.96 -21.87
CA ALA A 63 37.24 7.54 -23.05
C ALA A 63 37.48 9.02 -22.81
N VAL A 64 38.71 9.48 -23.08
CA VAL A 64 39.11 10.88 -22.96
C VAL A 64 39.69 11.36 -24.29
N VAL A 65 39.24 12.53 -24.75
CA VAL A 65 39.77 13.24 -25.92
C VAL A 65 39.96 14.70 -25.54
N ASP A 66 41.13 15.26 -25.84
CA ASP A 66 41.50 16.65 -25.50
C ASP A 66 41.21 17.00 -24.03
N ARG A 67 41.56 16.09 -23.11
CA ARG A 67 41.35 16.19 -21.65
C ARG A 67 39.88 16.23 -21.21
N ARG A 68 38.92 15.83 -22.05
CA ARG A 68 37.50 15.73 -21.71
C ARG A 68 36.98 14.31 -21.86
N ILE A 69 36.10 13.89 -20.95
CA ILE A 69 35.46 12.56 -21.00
C ILE A 69 34.43 12.54 -22.14
N THR A 70 34.55 11.62 -23.08
CA THR A 70 33.66 11.53 -24.26
C THR A 70 32.75 10.31 -24.23
N SER A 71 33.06 9.26 -23.46
CA SER A 71 32.13 8.15 -23.23
C SER A 71 32.47 7.29 -22.02
N TYR A 72 31.46 6.59 -21.53
CA TYR A 72 31.58 5.50 -20.57
C TYR A 72 31.18 4.17 -21.22
N ARG A 73 31.94 3.10 -20.96
CA ARG A 73 31.67 1.74 -21.45
C ARG A 73 31.69 0.74 -20.31
N LEU A 74 30.82 -0.25 -20.32
CA LEU A 74 30.85 -1.32 -19.31
C LEU A 74 31.82 -2.44 -19.72
N LEU A 75 33.09 -2.31 -19.34
CA LEU A 75 34.17 -3.26 -19.68
C LEU A 75 34.00 -4.63 -19.02
N SER A 76 33.15 -4.76 -17.99
CA SER A 76 32.82 -6.04 -17.37
C SER A 76 31.74 -6.83 -18.12
N ALA A 77 31.10 -6.24 -19.13
CA ALA A 77 30.19 -6.94 -20.03
C ALA A 77 30.93 -7.42 -21.29
N ALA A 78 30.48 -8.53 -21.88
CA ALA A 78 31.15 -9.16 -23.02
C ALA A 78 31.14 -8.29 -24.31
N ASP A 79 30.10 -7.48 -24.48
CA ASP A 79 29.89 -6.59 -25.61
C ASP A 79 30.39 -5.15 -25.37
N GLU A 80 30.88 -4.85 -24.17
CA GLU A 80 31.36 -3.53 -23.73
C GLU A 80 30.45 -2.37 -24.16
N PRO A 81 29.14 -2.41 -23.81
CA PRO A 81 28.17 -1.45 -24.31
C PRO A 81 28.54 -0.04 -23.86
N VAL A 82 28.32 0.92 -24.75
CA VAL A 82 28.42 2.35 -24.40
C VAL A 82 27.25 2.68 -23.49
N LEU A 83 27.57 3.14 -22.28
CA LEU A 83 26.59 3.54 -21.27
C LEU A 83 26.10 4.95 -21.54
N LEU A 84 27.05 5.87 -21.75
CA LEU A 84 26.81 7.26 -22.05
C LEU A 84 27.91 7.76 -22.99
N ALA A 85 27.57 8.72 -23.86
CA ALA A 85 28.53 9.50 -24.62
C ALA A 85 28.25 11.00 -24.47
N PHE A 86 29.30 11.80 -24.62
CA PHE A 86 29.29 13.23 -24.35
C PHE A 86 29.95 14.00 -25.49
N ASP A 87 29.29 15.05 -25.96
CA ASP A 87 29.91 16.03 -26.85
C ASP A 87 29.97 17.40 -26.18
N TYR A 88 30.97 18.17 -26.58
CA TYR A 88 31.22 19.51 -26.07
C TYR A 88 31.13 20.54 -27.20
N ASP A 89 30.77 21.77 -26.86
CA ASP A 89 30.81 22.90 -27.80
C ASP A 89 32.24 23.44 -28.00
N ASP A 90 32.38 24.46 -28.86
CA ASP A 90 33.68 25.08 -29.17
C ASP A 90 34.31 25.79 -27.95
N ALA A 91 33.50 26.20 -26.96
CA ALA A 91 33.96 26.77 -25.70
C ALA A 91 34.38 25.67 -24.69
N GLY A 92 33.96 24.43 -24.93
CA GLY A 92 34.28 23.28 -24.10
C GLY A 92 33.23 22.90 -23.08
N ASN A 93 32.04 23.49 -23.15
CA ASN A 93 30.92 23.16 -22.30
C ASN A 93 30.24 21.88 -22.78
N LEU A 94 29.68 21.10 -21.86
CA LEU A 94 28.97 19.86 -22.19
C LEU A 94 27.71 20.19 -22.99
N ALA A 95 27.69 19.91 -24.29
CA ALA A 95 26.61 20.31 -25.19
C ALA A 95 25.59 19.21 -25.43
N ARG A 96 26.00 17.93 -25.42
CA ARG A 96 25.12 16.78 -25.67
C ARG A 96 25.46 15.58 -24.80
N VAL A 97 24.43 14.89 -24.32
CA VAL A 97 24.53 13.62 -23.57
C VAL A 97 23.71 12.54 -24.27
N PHE A 98 24.34 11.47 -24.72
CA PHE A 98 23.70 10.36 -25.41
C PHE A 98 23.57 9.15 -24.48
N ASN A 99 22.43 8.48 -24.53
CA ASN A 99 22.21 7.15 -23.93
C ASN A 99 22.14 6.08 -25.03
N SER A 100 21.66 4.88 -24.72
CA SER A 100 21.60 3.78 -25.71
C SER A 100 20.65 4.03 -26.88
N SER A 101 19.73 4.99 -26.78
CA SER A 101 18.86 5.39 -27.91
C SER A 101 19.62 6.09 -29.05
N GLY A 102 20.83 6.62 -28.76
CA GLY A 102 21.58 7.45 -29.70
C GLY A 102 21.03 8.87 -29.88
N LEU A 103 19.97 9.25 -29.17
CA LEU A 103 19.45 10.62 -29.15
C LEU A 103 20.11 11.45 -28.03
N PRO A 104 20.48 12.71 -28.29
CA PRO A 104 21.09 13.56 -27.29
C PRO A 104 20.05 14.30 -26.44
N LEU A 105 20.25 14.31 -25.13
CA LEU A 105 19.87 15.46 -24.30
C LEU A 105 20.82 16.61 -24.67
N ARG A 106 20.29 17.80 -24.88
CA ARG A 106 21.04 18.98 -25.38
C ARG A 106 21.10 20.07 -24.33
N LEU A 107 22.23 20.75 -24.26
CA LEU A 107 22.52 21.81 -23.31
C LEU A 107 23.09 23.01 -24.07
N TRP A 108 22.66 24.22 -23.70
CA TRP A 108 23.15 25.47 -24.28
C TRP A 108 23.59 26.42 -23.18
N TYR A 109 24.65 27.17 -23.48
CA TYR A 109 25.29 28.09 -22.56
C TYR A 109 25.35 29.50 -23.18
N ASP A 110 25.43 30.52 -22.33
CA ASP A 110 25.78 31.87 -22.76
C ASP A 110 27.31 32.07 -22.80
N GLU A 111 27.75 33.28 -23.15
CA GLU A 111 29.17 33.66 -23.23
C GLU A 111 29.91 33.64 -21.87
N GLN A 112 29.19 33.42 -20.76
CA GLN A 112 29.76 33.27 -19.42
C GLN A 112 29.70 31.81 -18.93
N ASP A 113 29.49 30.85 -19.83
CA ASP A 113 29.39 29.41 -19.55
C ASP A 113 28.24 29.05 -18.59
N ARG A 114 27.18 29.89 -18.53
CA ARG A 114 25.98 29.60 -17.72
C ARG A 114 24.95 28.86 -18.56
N LEU A 115 24.36 27.79 -18.01
CA LEU A 115 23.31 27.02 -18.68
C LEU A 115 22.07 27.89 -18.92
N ILE A 116 21.73 28.17 -20.18
CA ILE A 116 20.56 28.98 -20.57
C ILE A 116 19.42 28.14 -21.13
N ARG A 117 19.67 26.90 -21.55
CA ARG A 117 18.63 25.98 -22.01
C ARG A 117 19.08 24.53 -21.87
N TRP A 118 18.15 23.65 -21.54
CA TRP A 118 18.27 22.22 -21.81
C TRP A 118 17.07 21.73 -22.61
N GLU A 119 17.26 20.65 -23.37
CA GLU A 119 16.22 19.95 -24.13
C GLU A 119 16.45 18.44 -23.99
N ASP A 120 15.44 17.71 -23.55
CA ASP A 120 15.48 16.26 -23.40
C ASP A 120 15.39 15.54 -24.76
N ARG A 121 15.38 14.20 -24.73
CA ARG A 121 15.34 13.38 -25.95
C ARG A 121 13.96 13.31 -26.60
N ASN A 122 12.95 13.86 -25.95
CA ASN A 122 11.55 13.95 -26.40
C ASN A 122 11.14 15.38 -26.79
N ALA A 123 12.11 16.30 -26.91
CA ALA A 123 11.93 17.71 -27.23
C ALA A 123 11.18 18.54 -26.15
N THR A 124 11.07 18.04 -24.92
CA THR A 124 10.79 18.92 -23.76
C THR A 124 12.00 19.77 -23.52
N TRP A 125 11.81 21.06 -23.26
CA TRP A 125 12.91 21.96 -22.97
C TRP A 125 12.58 22.90 -21.82
N TYR A 126 13.63 23.42 -21.21
CA TYR A 126 13.54 24.48 -20.22
C TYR A 126 14.67 25.48 -20.42
N ARG A 127 14.42 26.75 -20.15
CA ARG A 127 15.37 27.86 -20.33
C ARG A 127 15.49 28.70 -19.08
N TYR A 128 16.62 29.39 -18.96
CA TYR A 128 16.95 30.28 -17.86
C TYR A 128 17.39 31.63 -18.42
N GLU A 129 16.98 32.71 -17.74
CA GLU A 129 17.47 34.06 -17.98
C GLU A 129 18.15 34.55 -16.70
N TYR A 130 19.30 35.19 -16.86
CA TYR A 130 20.11 35.66 -15.75
C TYR A 130 20.25 37.19 -15.78
N ASP A 131 20.41 37.80 -14.61
CA ASP A 131 20.79 39.20 -14.51
C ASP A 131 22.30 39.42 -14.71
N GLU A 132 22.72 40.70 -14.69
CA GLU A 132 24.12 41.14 -14.81
C GLU A 132 25.02 40.59 -13.70
N ALA A 133 24.45 40.19 -12.56
CA ALA A 133 25.18 39.66 -11.42
C ALA A 133 25.32 38.13 -11.44
N GLY A 134 24.83 37.44 -12.47
CA GLY A 134 24.93 35.99 -12.56
C GLY A 134 23.73 35.22 -12.04
N ARG A 135 22.68 35.89 -11.54
CA ARG A 135 21.57 35.24 -10.82
C ARG A 135 20.42 34.93 -11.76
N CYS A 136 19.82 33.75 -11.63
CA CYS A 136 18.67 33.35 -12.44
C CYS A 136 17.44 34.18 -12.05
N VAL A 137 16.89 34.99 -12.95
CA VAL A 137 15.74 35.85 -12.70
C VAL A 137 14.45 35.33 -13.33
N PHE A 138 14.57 34.42 -14.30
CA PHE A 138 13.41 33.80 -14.95
C PHE A 138 13.74 32.40 -15.45
N GLY A 139 12.81 31.47 -15.24
CA GLY A 139 12.83 30.13 -15.83
C GLY A 139 11.51 29.85 -16.53
N THR A 140 11.54 29.15 -17.67
CA THR A 140 10.33 28.67 -18.37
C THR A 140 10.66 27.49 -19.26
N GLY A 141 9.67 26.62 -19.52
CA GLY A 141 9.83 25.50 -20.44
C GLY A 141 8.62 25.20 -21.30
N SER A 142 8.61 23.99 -21.86
CA SER A 142 7.50 23.43 -22.61
C SER A 142 6.17 23.58 -21.84
N GLY A 143 5.16 24.16 -22.50
CA GLY A 143 3.85 24.38 -21.89
C GLY A 143 3.82 25.40 -20.74
N ARG A 144 4.88 26.21 -20.56
CA ARG A 144 5.06 27.12 -19.40
C ARG A 144 5.10 26.38 -18.06
N VAL A 145 5.38 25.08 -18.10
CA VAL A 145 5.53 24.27 -16.90
C VAL A 145 6.74 24.77 -16.12
N PHE A 146 6.56 24.88 -14.80
CA PHE A 146 7.51 25.48 -13.86
C PHE A 146 8.03 26.83 -14.32
N GLU A 147 7.18 27.70 -14.85
CA GLU A 147 7.57 29.09 -15.08
C GLU A 147 7.78 29.80 -13.73
N TYR A 148 8.97 30.36 -13.51
CA TYR A 148 9.31 31.07 -12.26
C TYR A 148 9.98 32.40 -12.53
N ARG A 149 9.61 33.43 -11.77
CA ARG A 149 10.33 34.72 -11.68
C ARG A 149 10.93 34.91 -10.31
N TYR A 150 12.18 35.33 -10.25
CA TYR A 150 12.90 35.54 -9.00
C TYR A 150 13.24 37.00 -8.79
N GLU A 151 12.90 37.52 -7.62
CA GLU A 151 13.29 38.84 -7.16
C GLU A 151 14.29 38.71 -6.01
N TYR A 152 15.43 39.37 -6.13
CA TYR A 152 16.51 39.31 -5.15
C TYR A 152 16.69 40.66 -4.45
N ASP A 153 16.33 40.71 -3.17
CA ASP A 153 16.60 41.84 -2.28
C ASP A 153 17.86 41.56 -1.48
N THR A 154 19.01 42.00 -2.02
CA THR A 154 20.32 41.78 -1.42
C THR A 154 20.55 42.58 -0.15
N THR A 155 19.83 43.68 0.05
CA THR A 155 19.96 44.51 1.26
C THR A 155 19.34 43.80 2.46
N HIS A 156 18.26 43.05 2.25
CA HIS A 156 17.56 42.33 3.29
C HIS A 156 17.78 40.82 3.25
N HIS A 157 18.69 40.30 2.42
CA HIS A 157 18.94 38.87 2.21
C HIS A 157 17.64 38.07 1.95
N ARG A 158 16.83 38.55 1.02
CA ARG A 158 15.52 37.96 0.71
C ARG A 158 15.40 37.63 -0.77
N THR A 159 14.83 36.46 -1.05
CA THR A 159 14.45 36.02 -2.39
C THR A 159 12.95 35.80 -2.44
N THR A 160 12.27 36.40 -3.41
CA THR A 160 10.86 36.13 -3.70
C THR A 160 10.76 35.35 -5.00
N ALA A 161 10.15 34.17 -4.96
CA ALA A 161 9.90 33.34 -6.13
C ALA A 161 8.42 33.38 -6.50
N HIS A 162 8.10 33.81 -7.72
CA HIS A 162 6.76 33.83 -8.26
C HIS A 162 6.59 32.66 -9.24
N ALA A 163 5.74 31.70 -8.90
CA ALA A 163 5.36 30.62 -9.79
C ALA A 163 4.44 31.12 -10.93
N ALA A 164 4.16 30.25 -11.91
CA ALA A 164 3.32 30.56 -13.07
C ALA A 164 1.90 31.00 -12.68
N ARG A 165 1.37 30.45 -11.57
CA ARG A 165 0.09 30.86 -10.95
C ARG A 165 0.10 32.24 -10.30
N GLY A 166 1.27 32.86 -10.14
CA GLY A 166 1.45 34.24 -9.67
C GLY A 166 1.54 34.42 -8.15
N TYR A 167 1.37 33.37 -7.35
CA TYR A 167 1.51 33.44 -5.90
C TYR A 167 2.98 33.33 -5.47
N PRO A 168 3.49 34.26 -4.63
CA PRO A 168 4.89 34.26 -4.24
C PRO A 168 5.21 33.33 -3.08
N THR A 169 6.36 32.67 -3.14
CA THR A 169 7.05 32.09 -1.98
C THR A 169 8.22 32.99 -1.60
N VAL A 170 8.35 33.33 -0.31
CA VAL A 170 9.40 34.23 0.19
C VAL A 170 10.41 33.47 1.04
N TYR A 171 11.67 33.54 0.64
CA TYR A 171 12.81 32.97 1.35
C TYR A 171 13.62 34.08 2.01
N GLN A 172 13.78 34.00 3.33
CA GLN A 172 14.56 34.92 4.14
C GLN A 172 15.83 34.25 4.61
N PHE A 173 16.97 34.89 4.37
CA PHE A 173 18.28 34.42 4.80
C PHE A 173 18.88 35.33 5.88
N ASN A 174 19.82 34.81 6.66
CA ASN A 174 20.68 35.63 7.52
C ASN A 174 21.91 36.14 6.76
N ALA A 175 22.82 36.86 7.45
CA ALA A 175 24.04 37.41 6.86
C ALA A 175 25.05 36.35 6.38
N GLY A 176 24.92 35.10 6.84
CA GLY A 176 25.68 33.95 6.36
C GLY A 176 24.99 33.20 5.21
N PHE A 177 23.92 33.75 4.65
CA PHE A 177 23.07 33.12 3.62
C PHE A 177 22.43 31.79 4.04
N GLN A 178 22.19 31.61 5.34
CA GLN A 178 21.42 30.48 5.86
C GLN A 178 19.93 30.82 5.84
N LEU A 179 19.09 29.90 5.36
CA LEU A 179 17.62 30.08 5.34
C LEU A 179 17.06 30.10 6.77
N VAL A 180 16.46 31.23 7.17
CA VAL A 180 15.88 31.44 8.52
C VAL A 180 14.37 31.57 8.53
N ALA A 181 13.73 31.89 7.40
CA ALA A 181 12.29 31.82 7.26
C ALA A 181 11.88 31.53 5.82
N GLU A 182 10.80 30.79 5.67
CA GLU A 182 10.16 30.46 4.41
C GLU A 182 8.67 30.75 4.57
N THR A 183 8.13 31.61 3.71
CA THR A 183 6.71 31.97 3.71
C THR A 183 6.06 31.43 2.46
N ASP A 184 5.06 30.57 2.64
CA ASP A 184 4.34 29.93 1.56
C ASP A 184 3.43 30.94 0.80
N PRO A 185 2.86 30.53 -0.35
CA PRO A 185 1.88 31.33 -1.11
C PRO A 185 0.64 31.82 -0.34
N LEU A 186 0.33 31.23 0.82
CA LEU A 186 -0.79 31.60 1.68
C LEU A 186 -0.38 32.59 2.79
N GLY A 187 0.91 32.89 2.93
CA GLY A 187 1.46 33.77 3.96
C GLY A 187 1.85 33.05 5.24
N HIS A 188 1.83 31.72 5.27
CA HIS A 188 2.23 30.93 6.44
C HIS A 188 3.75 30.81 6.48
N THR A 189 4.36 31.17 7.62
CA THR A 189 5.83 31.24 7.76
C THR A 189 6.39 30.13 8.64
N THR A 190 7.23 29.28 8.07
CA THR A 190 8.10 28.36 8.82
C THR A 190 9.41 29.06 9.15
N ARG A 191 9.87 29.01 10.40
CA ARG A 191 11.11 29.64 10.87
C ARG A 191 12.14 28.62 11.28
N ARG A 192 13.42 28.93 11.06
CA ARG A 192 14.55 28.02 11.30
C ARG A 192 15.71 28.79 11.93
N THR A 193 16.44 28.12 12.81
CA THR A 193 17.72 28.62 13.35
C THR A 193 18.82 27.62 13.08
N ARG A 194 20.02 28.09 12.73
CA ARG A 194 21.19 27.24 12.48
C ARG A 194 22.40 27.71 13.27
N ASP A 195 23.35 26.82 13.50
CA ASP A 195 24.67 27.19 14.02
C ASP A 195 25.63 27.61 12.89
N ARG A 196 26.90 27.84 13.21
CA ARG A 196 27.93 28.25 12.23
C ARG A 196 28.36 27.14 11.25
N TYR A 197 27.89 25.92 11.46
CA TYR A 197 28.20 24.73 10.68
C TYR A 197 27.00 24.27 9.85
N ASP A 198 25.97 25.13 9.71
CA ASP A 198 24.70 24.85 9.04
C ASP A 198 23.83 23.78 9.72
N ASN A 199 24.18 23.32 10.92
CA ASN A 199 23.35 22.41 11.70
C ASN A 199 22.05 23.10 12.12
N LEU A 200 20.92 22.41 11.95
CA LEU A 200 19.60 22.94 12.25
C LEU A 200 19.33 22.89 13.75
N LEU A 201 19.19 24.03 14.43
CA LEU A 201 18.98 24.09 15.89
C LEU A 201 17.50 24.11 16.29
N SER A 202 16.64 24.69 15.45
CA SER A 202 15.19 24.66 15.66
C SER A 202 14.41 24.90 14.38
N VAL A 203 13.20 24.34 14.33
CA VAL A 203 12.17 24.63 13.33
C VAL A 203 10.90 24.99 14.07
N THR A 204 10.30 26.12 13.73
CA THR A 204 9.00 26.56 14.22
C THR A 204 8.02 26.59 13.06
N ASP A 205 6.95 25.81 13.16
CA ASP A 205 5.88 25.79 12.16
C ASP A 205 5.06 27.10 12.17
N PRO A 206 4.14 27.31 11.21
CA PRO A 206 3.31 28.51 11.17
C PRO A 206 2.32 28.66 12.34
N LEU A 207 2.04 27.60 13.10
CA LEU A 207 1.20 27.61 14.30
C LEU A 207 2.02 27.95 15.57
N GLY A 208 3.35 28.00 15.48
CA GLY A 208 4.25 28.27 16.59
C GLY A 208 4.80 27.03 17.28
N HIS A 209 4.45 25.83 16.82
CA HIS A 209 4.99 24.58 17.35
C HIS A 209 6.46 24.47 16.98
N THR A 210 7.32 24.22 17.97
CA THR A 210 8.78 24.28 17.79
C THR A 210 9.44 22.96 18.12
N THR A 211 10.14 22.39 17.14
CA THR A 211 11.08 21.27 17.32
C THR A 211 12.49 21.83 17.49
N ARG A 212 13.26 21.31 18.45
CA ARG A 212 14.64 21.74 18.72
C ARG A 212 15.60 20.56 18.58
N TYR A 213 16.83 20.86 18.18
CA TYR A 213 17.86 19.86 17.93
C TYR A 213 19.14 20.25 18.68
N ALA A 214 19.83 19.26 19.24
CA ALA A 214 21.14 19.43 19.86
C ALA A 214 22.14 18.45 19.28
N TYR A 215 23.38 18.92 19.10
CA TYR A 215 24.47 18.18 18.49
C TYR A 215 25.65 18.03 19.45
N ASN A 216 26.41 16.95 19.34
CA ASN A 216 27.67 16.80 20.06
C ASN A 216 28.82 17.57 19.38
N GLU A 217 30.04 17.47 19.92
CA GLU A 217 31.22 18.15 19.37
C GLU A 217 31.66 17.65 17.98
N HIS A 218 31.19 16.48 17.56
CA HIS A 218 31.44 15.91 16.24
C HIS A 218 30.35 16.25 15.21
N GLY A 219 29.29 16.97 15.61
CA GLY A 219 28.16 17.29 14.74
C GLY A 219 27.09 16.19 14.67
N ASP A 220 27.17 15.15 15.50
CA ASP A 220 26.14 14.09 15.56
C ASP A 220 24.90 14.60 16.33
N LEU A 221 23.69 14.30 15.85
CA LEU A 221 22.43 14.73 16.45
C LEU A 221 22.09 13.90 17.71
N VAL A 222 22.26 14.47 18.90
CA VAL A 222 22.08 13.74 20.17
C VAL A 222 20.72 13.92 20.83
N THR A 223 19.98 14.97 20.49
CA THR A 223 18.66 15.23 21.10
C THR A 223 17.74 15.95 20.13
N VAL A 224 16.49 15.49 20.06
CA VAL A 224 15.36 16.17 19.43
C VAL A 224 14.32 16.44 20.50
N VAL A 225 14.01 17.71 20.74
CA VAL A 225 12.90 18.13 21.62
C VAL A 225 11.70 18.42 20.73
N ARG A 226 10.63 17.65 20.90
CA ARG A 226 9.37 17.80 20.18
C ARG A 226 8.58 19.03 20.68
N PRO A 227 7.57 19.50 19.91
CA PRO A 227 6.72 20.62 20.33
C PRO A 227 5.96 20.42 21.64
N ASP A 228 5.67 19.17 22.02
CA ASP A 228 5.05 18.79 23.30
C ASP A 228 6.05 18.77 24.48
N GLY A 229 7.33 19.04 24.22
CA GLY A 229 8.40 19.07 25.22
C GLY A 229 9.05 17.71 25.50
N HIS A 230 8.57 16.62 24.90
CA HIS A 230 9.20 15.31 25.02
C HIS A 230 10.50 15.23 24.21
N GLU A 231 11.47 14.48 24.71
CA GLU A 231 12.80 14.36 24.10
C GLU A 231 13.03 12.98 23.52
N ILE A 232 13.58 12.94 22.31
CA ILE A 232 14.19 11.76 21.70
C ILE A 232 15.71 11.94 21.77
N ARG A 233 16.44 10.92 22.22
CA ARG A 233 17.90 10.99 22.40
C ARG A 233 18.62 9.88 21.65
N ALA A 234 19.77 10.20 21.08
CA ALA A 234 20.63 9.23 20.41
C ALA A 234 22.02 9.20 21.04
N GLU A 235 22.56 7.99 21.19
CA GLU A 235 23.93 7.72 21.61
C GLU A 235 24.74 7.20 20.41
N TYR A 236 26.01 7.58 20.32
CA TYR A 236 26.91 7.25 19.21
C TYR A 236 28.19 6.59 19.71
N ASN A 237 28.72 5.66 18.92
CA ASN A 237 30.08 5.15 19.14
C ASN A 237 31.15 6.03 18.46
N ASP A 238 32.43 5.66 18.62
CA ASP A 238 33.57 6.38 18.05
C ASP A 238 33.52 6.48 16.51
N LEU A 239 32.85 5.55 15.83
CA LEU A 239 32.65 5.55 14.39
C LEU A 239 31.51 6.48 13.92
N GLY A 240 30.76 7.10 14.84
CA GLY A 240 29.60 7.92 14.53
C GLY A 240 28.33 7.11 14.23
N LEU A 241 28.28 5.85 14.68
CA LEU A 241 27.14 4.96 14.49
C LEU A 241 26.25 5.00 15.73
N VAL A 242 24.93 5.05 15.52
CA VAL A 242 23.93 5.14 16.59
C VAL A 242 23.84 3.82 17.37
N THR A 243 24.25 3.81 18.64
CA THR A 243 24.23 2.62 19.52
C THR A 243 22.97 2.52 20.37
N ALA A 244 22.30 3.65 20.64
CA ALA A 244 21.02 3.64 21.33
C ALA A 244 20.14 4.82 20.87
N ILE A 245 18.83 4.58 20.80
CA ILE A 245 17.81 5.61 20.63
C ILE A 245 16.84 5.47 21.80
N THR A 246 16.69 6.53 22.59
CA THR A 246 15.63 6.66 23.59
C THR A 246 14.51 7.46 22.98
N GLU A 247 13.34 6.84 22.82
CA GLU A 247 12.15 7.47 22.24
C GLU A 247 11.44 8.41 23.23
N ALA A 248 10.47 9.17 22.74
CA ALA A 248 9.71 10.16 23.53
C ALA A 248 8.95 9.55 24.73
N ASP A 249 8.60 8.26 24.66
CA ASP A 249 7.96 7.49 25.75
C ASP A 249 8.96 6.82 26.71
N GLY A 250 10.27 7.03 26.50
CA GLY A 250 11.35 6.47 27.30
C GLY A 250 11.75 5.04 26.93
N THR A 251 11.11 4.43 25.93
CA THR A 251 11.55 3.14 25.39
C THR A 251 12.92 3.29 24.71
N ILE A 252 13.73 2.22 24.74
CA ILE A 252 15.11 2.27 24.25
C ILE A 252 15.35 1.16 23.24
N TRP A 253 15.74 1.56 22.03
CA TRP A 253 16.31 0.68 21.02
C TRP A 253 17.82 0.71 21.12
N ARG A 254 18.48 -0.45 21.04
CA ARG A 254 19.95 -0.55 21.05
C ARG A 254 20.47 -1.22 19.80
N GLN A 255 21.67 -0.83 19.38
CA GLN A 255 22.36 -1.42 18.23
C GLN A 255 23.80 -1.78 18.61
N GLU A 256 24.25 -2.92 18.13
CA GLU A 256 25.63 -3.41 18.28
C GLU A 256 26.30 -3.40 16.91
N PHE A 257 27.60 -3.10 16.89
CA PHE A 257 28.41 -3.06 15.68
C PHE A 257 29.73 -3.80 15.89
N ASP A 258 30.30 -4.36 14.83
CA ASP A 258 31.69 -4.83 14.83
C ASP A 258 32.69 -3.67 14.65
N ASP A 259 33.99 -3.97 14.71
CA ASP A 259 35.08 -2.98 14.56
C ASP A 259 35.11 -2.30 13.18
N ARG A 260 34.45 -2.87 12.17
CA ARG A 260 34.29 -2.29 10.83
C ARG A 260 33.01 -1.45 10.71
N GLY A 261 32.19 -1.40 11.74
CA GLY A 261 30.92 -0.68 11.76
C GLY A 261 29.77 -1.44 11.10
N ASN A 262 29.89 -2.75 10.87
CA ASN A 262 28.77 -3.56 10.42
C ASN A 262 27.86 -3.86 11.61
N ARG A 263 26.54 -3.69 11.46
CA ARG A 263 25.57 -3.83 12.56
C ARG A 263 25.34 -5.30 12.91
N THR A 264 25.84 -5.77 14.05
CA THR A 264 25.74 -7.17 14.48
C THR A 264 24.48 -7.48 15.28
N ALA A 265 23.81 -6.49 15.86
CA ALA A 265 22.53 -6.68 16.52
C ALA A 265 21.67 -5.42 16.62
N VAL A 266 20.37 -5.65 16.82
CA VAL A 266 19.36 -4.68 17.24
C VAL A 266 18.61 -5.31 18.39
N ILE A 267 18.45 -4.57 19.47
CA ILE A 267 17.73 -5.00 20.66
C ILE A 267 16.56 -4.03 20.87
N ASP A 268 15.35 -4.59 20.88
CA ASP A 268 14.13 -3.82 21.08
C ASP A 268 13.90 -3.44 22.56
N PRO A 269 12.90 -2.60 22.87
CA PRO A 269 12.61 -2.21 24.26
C PRO A 269 12.17 -3.36 25.19
N ALA A 270 11.75 -4.50 24.65
CA ALA A 270 11.43 -5.71 25.42
C ALA A 270 12.66 -6.61 25.64
N GLY A 271 13.81 -6.28 25.03
CA GLY A 271 15.05 -7.04 25.12
C GLY A 271 15.16 -8.15 24.07
N HIS A 272 14.26 -8.22 23.09
CA HIS A 272 14.35 -9.15 21.99
C HIS A 272 15.48 -8.74 21.05
N ARG A 273 16.30 -9.71 20.63
CA ARG A 273 17.53 -9.46 19.87
C ARG A 273 17.45 -10.06 18.47
N THR A 274 17.53 -9.19 17.47
CA THR A 274 17.81 -9.59 16.08
C THR A 274 19.30 -9.46 15.83
N GLY A 275 19.94 -10.50 15.28
CA GLY A 275 21.39 -10.56 15.05
C GLY A 275 21.76 -10.68 13.57
N TRP A 276 22.93 -10.17 13.20
CA TRP A 276 23.50 -10.30 11.86
C TRP A 276 24.94 -10.80 11.91
N THR A 277 25.31 -11.58 10.90
CA THR A 277 26.71 -11.78 10.50
C THR A 277 26.93 -11.18 9.12
N HIS A 278 28.18 -10.90 8.75
CA HIS A 278 28.51 -10.24 7.49
C HIS A 278 29.59 -11.00 6.74
N HIS A 279 29.52 -10.92 5.41
CA HIS A 279 30.61 -11.26 4.52
C HIS A 279 31.76 -10.27 4.69
N SER A 280 32.94 -10.58 4.16
CA SER A 280 34.09 -9.66 4.19
C SER A 280 33.82 -8.34 3.49
N THR A 281 32.86 -8.31 2.56
CA THR A 281 32.38 -7.10 1.87
C THR A 281 31.46 -6.23 2.74
N GLY A 282 31.11 -6.65 3.96
CA GLY A 282 30.11 -5.99 4.80
C GLY A 282 28.67 -6.29 4.42
N ALA A 283 28.41 -7.07 3.36
CA ALA A 283 27.06 -7.52 3.03
C ALA A 283 26.54 -8.50 4.10
N PRO A 284 25.24 -8.46 4.48
CA PRO A 284 24.67 -9.43 5.41
C PRO A 284 24.84 -10.86 4.91
N ALA A 285 25.34 -11.75 5.77
CA ALA A 285 25.52 -13.17 5.50
C ALA A 285 24.44 -14.01 6.19
N THR A 286 24.07 -13.65 7.42
CA THR A 286 22.94 -14.25 8.12
C THR A 286 22.14 -13.20 8.86
N ILE A 287 20.85 -13.47 9.03
CA ILE A 287 19.93 -12.70 9.87
C ILE A 287 19.27 -13.69 10.81
N THR A 288 19.43 -13.51 12.12
CA THR A 288 18.81 -14.35 13.15
C THR A 288 17.79 -13.54 13.92
N ASP A 289 16.53 -13.97 13.91
CA ASP A 289 15.46 -13.31 14.64
C ASP A 289 15.52 -13.59 16.17
N PRO A 290 14.71 -12.89 16.98
CA PRO A 290 14.59 -13.14 18.41
C PRO A 290 14.20 -14.56 18.83
N LEU A 291 13.59 -15.35 17.95
CA LEU A 291 13.23 -16.75 18.18
C LEU A 291 14.37 -17.72 17.80
N GLY A 292 15.45 -17.21 17.21
CA GLY A 292 16.62 -17.98 16.76
C GLY A 292 16.53 -18.48 15.32
N ALA A 293 15.46 -18.16 14.59
CA ALA A 293 15.34 -18.53 13.19
C ALA A 293 16.33 -17.73 12.33
N THR A 294 17.05 -18.43 11.46
CA THR A 294 18.19 -17.83 10.72
C THR A 294 18.00 -17.90 9.22
N THR A 295 17.90 -16.75 8.58
CA THR A 295 17.98 -16.59 7.12
C THR A 295 19.44 -16.46 6.71
N ARG A 296 19.84 -17.15 5.64
CA ARG A 296 21.18 -17.05 5.05
C ARG A 296 21.13 -16.34 3.71
N ILE A 297 22.11 -15.49 3.45
CA ILE A 297 22.25 -14.71 2.22
C ILE A 297 23.65 -14.98 1.67
N ASP A 298 23.74 -15.61 0.51
CA ASP A 298 24.99 -15.73 -0.25
C ASP A 298 25.03 -14.59 -1.27
N THR A 299 26.20 -13.95 -1.40
CA THR A 299 26.40 -12.80 -2.29
C THR A 299 27.48 -13.05 -3.32
N ASP A 300 27.43 -12.30 -4.42
CA ASP A 300 28.57 -12.16 -5.32
C ASP A 300 29.69 -11.28 -4.69
N PRO A 301 30.85 -11.13 -5.34
CA PRO A 301 31.94 -10.28 -4.83
C PRO A 301 31.58 -8.79 -4.71
N ALA A 302 30.50 -8.32 -5.33
CA ALA A 302 30.00 -6.97 -5.16
C ALA A 302 29.06 -6.83 -3.95
N GLY A 303 28.78 -7.92 -3.23
CA GLY A 303 27.87 -7.94 -2.09
C GLY A 303 26.40 -8.01 -2.50
N LEU A 304 26.08 -8.29 -3.77
CA LEU A 304 24.70 -8.47 -4.21
C LEU A 304 24.23 -9.91 -3.96
N PRO A 305 22.99 -10.12 -3.45
CA PRO A 305 22.47 -11.47 -3.23
C PRO A 305 22.38 -12.29 -4.51
N VAL A 306 22.90 -13.53 -4.46
CA VAL A 306 22.78 -14.57 -5.49
C VAL A 306 22.02 -15.80 -4.98
N ALA A 307 21.92 -15.98 -3.67
CA ALA A 307 20.97 -16.92 -3.07
C ALA A 307 20.48 -16.41 -1.72
N VAL A 308 19.20 -16.61 -1.45
CA VAL A 308 18.58 -16.35 -0.13
C VAL A 308 17.92 -17.63 0.33
N THR A 309 18.36 -18.16 1.46
CA THR A 309 17.83 -19.38 2.06
C THR A 309 17.10 -19.05 3.34
N ASP A 310 15.81 -19.40 3.39
CA ASP A 310 14.97 -19.19 4.56
C ASP A 310 15.39 -20.12 5.74
N PRO A 311 14.89 -19.88 6.96
CA PRO A 311 15.21 -20.71 8.13
C PRO A 311 14.82 -22.19 8.03
N LEU A 312 14.01 -22.57 7.03
CA LEU A 312 13.55 -23.93 6.78
C LEU A 312 14.32 -24.62 5.65
N GLY A 313 15.25 -23.92 5.01
CA GLY A 313 16.12 -24.42 3.94
C GLY A 313 15.59 -24.17 2.52
N GLY A 314 14.44 -23.50 2.35
CA GLY A 314 13.94 -23.08 1.05
C GLY A 314 14.85 -21.99 0.47
N SER A 315 15.40 -22.23 -0.72
CA SER A 315 16.41 -21.33 -1.32
C SER A 315 15.93 -20.74 -2.63
N THR A 316 15.98 -19.41 -2.73
CA THR A 316 15.75 -18.67 -3.97
C THR A 316 17.08 -18.24 -4.55
N VAL A 317 17.34 -18.58 -5.81
CA VAL A 317 18.62 -18.31 -6.51
C VAL A 317 18.42 -17.24 -7.58
N LEU A 318 19.35 -16.29 -7.65
CA LEU A 318 19.36 -15.19 -8.60
C LEU A 318 20.59 -15.27 -9.52
N GLU A 319 20.34 -15.24 -10.82
CA GLU A 319 21.39 -14.97 -11.83
C GLU A 319 21.36 -13.49 -12.17
N ARG A 320 22.55 -12.86 -12.28
CA ARG A 320 22.69 -11.43 -12.56
C ARG A 320 23.52 -11.19 -13.81
N ASP A 321 23.19 -10.14 -14.55
CA ASP A 321 24.01 -9.65 -15.66
C ASP A 321 25.19 -8.80 -15.18
N ALA A 322 26.00 -8.32 -16.12
CA ALA A 322 27.17 -7.48 -15.85
C ALA A 322 26.85 -6.09 -15.24
N PHE A 323 25.58 -5.68 -15.26
CA PHE A 323 25.08 -4.48 -14.58
C PHE A 323 24.63 -4.77 -13.14
N GLY A 324 24.68 -6.04 -12.71
CA GLY A 324 24.20 -6.49 -11.40
C GLY A 324 22.68 -6.70 -11.34
N ARG A 325 21.97 -6.69 -12.48
CA ARG A 325 20.51 -6.82 -12.51
C ARG A 325 20.10 -8.29 -12.61
N PRO A 326 19.01 -8.71 -11.95
CA PRO A 326 18.56 -10.09 -12.00
C PRO A 326 18.02 -10.44 -13.40
N ILE A 327 18.52 -11.52 -14.01
CA ILE A 327 18.08 -12.02 -15.32
C ILE A 327 17.38 -13.38 -15.23
N ALA A 328 17.58 -14.11 -14.13
CA ALA A 328 16.81 -15.28 -13.78
C ALA A 328 16.59 -15.36 -12.27
N LEU A 329 15.39 -15.74 -11.87
CA LEU A 329 15.00 -16.03 -10.49
C LEU A 329 14.50 -17.47 -10.45
N THR A 330 15.19 -18.34 -9.71
CA THR A 330 14.76 -19.72 -9.46
C THR A 330 14.21 -19.81 -8.05
N ASP A 331 12.93 -20.16 -7.91
CA ASP A 331 12.30 -20.34 -6.61
C ASP A 331 12.74 -21.65 -5.92
N PRO A 332 12.37 -21.89 -4.65
CA PRO A 332 12.73 -23.12 -3.94
C PRO A 332 12.18 -24.42 -4.54
N LEU A 333 11.22 -24.35 -5.46
CA LEU A 333 10.63 -25.49 -6.18
C LEU A 333 11.29 -25.71 -7.56
N GLY A 334 12.19 -24.82 -7.98
CA GLY A 334 12.88 -24.87 -9.27
C GLY A 334 12.15 -24.14 -10.40
N ALA A 335 11.07 -23.39 -10.11
CA ALA A 335 10.38 -22.59 -11.10
C ALA A 335 11.21 -21.34 -11.44
N VAL A 336 11.36 -21.04 -12.74
CA VAL A 336 12.27 -20.00 -13.22
C VAL A 336 11.51 -18.86 -13.87
N THR A 337 11.65 -17.65 -13.32
CA THR A 337 11.23 -16.41 -13.99
C THR A 337 12.45 -15.77 -14.65
N ARG A 338 12.31 -15.26 -15.88
CA ARG A 338 13.40 -14.61 -16.63
C ARG A 338 13.07 -13.15 -16.93
N MET A 339 14.10 -12.31 -16.92
CA MET A 339 13.99 -10.87 -17.19
C MET A 339 15.04 -10.42 -18.20
N GLU A 340 14.63 -9.54 -19.11
CA GLU A 340 15.49 -8.85 -20.06
C GLU A 340 15.39 -7.34 -19.81
N TRP A 341 16.52 -6.62 -19.91
CA TRP A 341 16.65 -5.21 -19.53
C TRP A 341 17.30 -4.39 -20.63
N SER A 342 16.88 -3.12 -20.79
CA SER A 342 17.62 -2.13 -21.58
C SER A 342 18.92 -1.73 -20.86
N PRO A 343 19.94 -1.12 -21.51
CA PRO A 343 21.13 -0.61 -20.83
C PRO A 343 20.84 0.36 -19.67
N GLU A 344 19.77 1.15 -19.77
CA GLU A 344 19.30 2.08 -18.73
C GLU A 344 18.56 1.39 -17.57
N GLY A 345 18.42 0.06 -17.60
CA GLY A 345 17.78 -0.72 -16.54
C GLY A 345 16.25 -0.76 -16.60
N LYS A 346 15.66 -0.48 -17.78
CA LYS A 346 14.22 -0.62 -17.99
C LYS A 346 13.86 -2.07 -18.35
N PRO A 347 12.80 -2.67 -17.81
CA PRO A 347 12.41 -4.03 -18.21
C PRO A 347 11.95 -4.01 -19.67
N VAL A 348 12.44 -4.93 -20.48
CA VAL A 348 12.06 -5.08 -21.90
C VAL A 348 11.15 -6.28 -22.06
N ARG A 349 11.43 -7.36 -21.32
CA ARG A 349 10.64 -8.59 -21.34
C ARG A 349 10.72 -9.32 -20.01
N ARG A 350 9.61 -9.90 -19.60
CA ARG A 350 9.53 -10.85 -18.47
C ARG A 350 8.89 -12.12 -18.97
N THR A 351 9.45 -13.27 -18.60
CA THR A 351 8.88 -14.59 -18.91
C THR A 351 8.64 -15.34 -17.60
N ASP A 352 7.39 -15.74 -17.36
CA ASP A 352 7.02 -16.52 -16.17
C ASP A 352 7.49 -17.99 -16.28
N PRO A 353 7.40 -18.79 -15.21
CA PRO A 353 7.79 -20.21 -15.24
C PRO A 353 6.97 -21.10 -16.17
N LEU A 354 5.81 -20.62 -16.66
CA LEU A 354 4.95 -21.32 -17.60
C LEU A 354 5.23 -20.93 -19.06
N GLY A 355 6.12 -19.95 -19.29
CA GLY A 355 6.51 -19.46 -20.60
C GLY A 355 5.65 -18.31 -21.14
N HIS A 356 4.73 -17.77 -20.34
CA HIS A 356 3.98 -16.56 -20.71
C HIS A 356 4.87 -15.33 -20.59
N THR A 357 4.62 -14.33 -21.45
CA THR A 357 5.54 -13.20 -21.61
C THR A 357 4.84 -11.86 -21.52
N GLU A 358 5.42 -10.95 -20.75
CA GLU A 358 5.13 -9.51 -20.79
C GLU A 358 6.25 -8.78 -21.52
N THR A 359 5.92 -7.70 -22.23
CA THR A 359 6.91 -6.84 -22.90
C THR A 359 6.60 -5.36 -22.76
N TRP A 360 7.65 -4.53 -22.70
CA TRP A 360 7.55 -3.09 -22.61
C TRP A 360 8.36 -2.41 -23.71
N GLU A 361 7.82 -1.32 -24.24
CA GLU A 361 8.55 -0.41 -25.13
C GLU A 361 8.72 0.95 -24.44
N TRP A 362 9.90 1.53 -24.60
CA TRP A 362 10.31 2.77 -23.95
C TRP A 362 10.71 3.80 -25.01
N ASP A 363 10.42 5.06 -24.75
CA ASP A 363 11.02 6.14 -25.53
C ASP A 363 12.47 6.41 -25.11
N ALA A 364 13.11 7.41 -25.73
CA ALA A 364 14.51 7.72 -25.50
C ALA A 364 14.80 8.35 -24.13
N GLU A 365 13.80 8.89 -23.43
CA GLU A 365 13.92 9.41 -22.06
C GLU A 365 13.55 8.34 -21.01
N GLY A 366 13.04 7.19 -21.46
CA GLY A 366 12.71 6.06 -20.61
C GLY A 366 11.28 6.09 -20.09
N ASN A 367 10.36 6.73 -20.82
CA ASN A 367 8.92 6.66 -20.58
C ASN A 367 8.33 5.42 -21.24
N CYS A 368 7.45 4.70 -20.54
CA CYS A 368 6.82 3.48 -21.07
C CYS A 368 5.76 3.85 -22.11
N LEU A 369 6.01 3.58 -23.38
CA LEU A 369 5.07 3.86 -24.47
C LEU A 369 4.01 2.76 -24.58
N THR A 370 4.43 1.50 -24.46
CA THR A 370 3.55 0.34 -24.56
C THR A 370 3.89 -0.72 -23.52
N HIS A 371 2.87 -1.41 -23.04
CA HIS A 371 2.97 -2.62 -22.24
C HIS A 371 2.04 -3.66 -22.86
N THR A 372 2.61 -4.80 -23.23
CA THR A 372 1.85 -5.97 -23.69
C THR A 372 1.87 -7.01 -22.58
N ASP A 373 0.68 -7.34 -22.07
CA ASP A 373 0.50 -8.36 -21.03
C ASP A 373 0.68 -9.79 -21.57
N GLU A 374 0.66 -10.78 -20.68
CA GLU A 374 0.82 -12.21 -21.00
C GLU A 374 -0.24 -12.75 -21.97
N ASN A 375 -1.39 -12.08 -22.07
CA ASN A 375 -2.50 -12.43 -22.93
C ASN A 375 -2.51 -11.63 -24.26
N GLY A 376 -1.50 -10.79 -24.50
CA GLY A 376 -1.36 -9.95 -25.69
C GLY A 376 -2.18 -8.65 -25.64
N GLY A 377 -2.77 -8.30 -24.50
CA GLY A 377 -3.45 -7.03 -24.28
C GLY A 377 -2.45 -5.89 -24.22
N ILE A 378 -2.68 -4.84 -25.02
CA ILE A 378 -1.75 -3.70 -25.13
C ILE A 378 -2.32 -2.49 -24.40
N THR A 379 -1.58 -2.00 -23.40
CA THR A 379 -1.80 -0.68 -22.79
C THR A 379 -0.80 0.31 -23.38
N THR A 380 -1.25 1.52 -23.71
CA THR A 380 -0.40 2.57 -24.28
C THR A 380 -0.48 3.85 -23.48
N TRP A 381 0.62 4.61 -23.45
CA TRP A 381 0.69 5.91 -22.79
C TRP A 381 1.22 6.98 -23.75
N ALA A 382 0.73 8.20 -23.58
CA ALA A 382 1.30 9.39 -24.18
C ALA A 382 1.80 10.32 -23.08
N TYR A 383 2.94 10.96 -23.31
CA TYR A 383 3.63 11.80 -22.33
C TYR A 383 3.64 13.25 -22.79
N GLY A 384 3.52 14.15 -21.82
CA GLY A 384 3.71 15.58 -21.98
C GLY A 384 5.09 16.01 -21.46
N PRO A 385 5.28 17.32 -21.22
CA PRO A 385 6.49 17.85 -20.60
C PRO A 385 6.83 17.15 -19.28
N PHE A 386 8.14 16.99 -19.02
CA PHE A 386 8.68 16.43 -17.79
C PHE A 386 8.22 14.98 -17.52
N ASP A 387 8.12 14.18 -18.59
CA ASP A 387 7.90 12.73 -18.49
C ASP A 387 6.62 12.33 -17.77
N LEU A 388 5.60 13.21 -17.79
CA LEU A 388 4.31 12.96 -17.17
C LEU A 388 3.28 12.43 -18.16
N PRO A 389 2.57 11.33 -17.84
CA PRO A 389 1.48 10.84 -18.68
C PRO A 389 0.37 11.87 -18.84
N VAL A 390 0.00 12.15 -20.10
CA VAL A 390 -1.16 12.97 -20.49
C VAL A 390 -2.34 12.12 -20.93
N SER A 391 -2.10 10.87 -21.34
CA SER A 391 -3.17 9.89 -21.55
C SER A 391 -2.71 8.46 -21.37
N GLN A 392 -3.65 7.58 -21.02
CA GLN A 392 -3.50 6.13 -21.00
C GLN A 392 -4.64 5.50 -21.80
N THR A 393 -4.35 4.55 -22.67
CA THR A 393 -5.36 3.72 -23.34
C THR A 393 -5.17 2.27 -22.92
N THR A 394 -6.19 1.69 -22.29
CA THR A 394 -6.21 0.28 -21.84
C THR A 394 -6.42 -0.68 -23.01
N SER A 395 -6.22 -1.99 -22.78
CA SER A 395 -6.31 -3.02 -23.82
C SER A 395 -7.72 -3.22 -24.40
N ASP A 396 -8.76 -2.75 -23.72
CA ASP A 396 -10.14 -2.69 -24.23
C ASP A 396 -10.46 -1.37 -24.98
N GLY A 397 -9.48 -0.48 -25.14
CA GLY A 397 -9.61 0.79 -25.89
C GLY A 397 -10.15 1.97 -25.07
N ALA A 398 -10.39 1.79 -23.77
CA ALA A 398 -10.78 2.90 -22.90
C ALA A 398 -9.60 3.88 -22.71
N GLN A 399 -9.81 5.14 -23.10
CA GLN A 399 -8.82 6.20 -22.97
C GLN A 399 -9.12 7.12 -21.78
N TYR A 400 -8.13 7.29 -20.91
CA TYR A 400 -8.13 8.27 -19.82
C TYR A 400 -7.17 9.42 -20.17
N VAL A 401 -7.56 10.65 -19.89
CA VAL A 401 -6.74 11.85 -20.13
C VAL A 401 -6.46 12.56 -18.80
N PHE A 402 -5.19 12.87 -18.55
CA PHE A 402 -4.74 13.52 -17.32
C PHE A 402 -4.39 14.98 -17.60
N THR A 403 -5.14 15.91 -17.03
CA THR A 403 -4.91 17.34 -17.16
C THR A 403 -4.14 17.86 -15.95
N ARG A 404 -3.15 18.73 -16.19
CA ARG A 404 -2.33 19.35 -15.16
C ARG A 404 -2.27 20.85 -15.31
N ASP A 405 -2.05 21.54 -14.20
CA ASP A 405 -1.62 22.94 -14.22
C ASP A 405 -0.12 23.07 -14.54
N THR A 406 0.35 24.32 -14.60
CA THR A 406 1.75 24.67 -14.91
C THR A 406 2.74 24.25 -13.82
N GLU A 407 2.26 23.85 -12.65
CA GLU A 407 3.03 23.37 -11.51
C GLU A 407 2.99 21.83 -11.44
N LEU A 408 2.46 21.18 -12.48
CA LEU A 408 2.32 19.74 -12.66
C LEU A 408 1.32 19.05 -11.70
N ASN A 409 0.47 19.82 -11.03
CA ASN A 409 -0.61 19.28 -10.21
C ASN A 409 -1.70 18.71 -11.12
N ILE A 410 -2.22 17.51 -10.82
CA ILE A 410 -3.38 16.97 -11.54
C ILE A 410 -4.60 17.82 -11.18
N THR A 411 -5.24 18.39 -12.20
CA THR A 411 -6.47 19.19 -12.05
C THR A 411 -7.70 18.47 -12.59
N ALA A 412 -7.51 17.50 -13.50
CA ALA A 412 -8.60 16.65 -13.96
C ALA A 412 -8.14 15.28 -14.48
N VAL A 413 -8.99 14.28 -14.30
CA VAL A 413 -8.93 12.98 -14.98
C VAL A 413 -10.20 12.81 -15.80
N THR A 414 -10.08 12.77 -17.13
CA THR A 414 -11.22 12.58 -18.03
C THR A 414 -11.32 11.12 -18.43
N ALA A 415 -12.49 10.52 -18.17
CA ALA A 415 -12.82 9.14 -18.48
C ALA A 415 -13.15 8.96 -19.98
N PRO A 416 -13.22 7.70 -20.49
CA PRO A 416 -13.50 7.41 -21.90
C PRO A 416 -14.81 7.96 -22.45
N ASP A 417 -15.78 8.27 -21.59
CA ASP A 417 -17.07 8.84 -21.97
C ASP A 417 -17.10 10.39 -21.91
N GLY A 418 -15.95 11.02 -21.64
CA GLY A 418 -15.78 12.46 -21.64
C GLY A 418 -16.11 13.16 -20.33
N ARG A 419 -16.55 12.44 -19.29
CA ARG A 419 -16.73 13.01 -17.95
C ARG A 419 -15.39 13.18 -17.25
N SER A 420 -15.29 14.17 -16.36
CA SER A 420 -14.04 14.48 -15.67
C SER A 420 -14.21 14.46 -14.15
N TRP A 421 -13.31 13.78 -13.47
CA TRP A 421 -13.02 14.00 -12.06
C TRP A 421 -12.08 15.20 -11.95
N THR A 422 -12.38 16.19 -11.10
CA THR A 422 -11.62 17.45 -11.06
C THR A 422 -11.14 17.81 -9.65
N TYR A 423 -10.01 18.53 -9.59
CA TYR A 423 -9.38 18.98 -8.36
C TYR A 423 -9.19 20.50 -8.38
N THR A 424 -9.58 21.17 -7.30
CA THR A 424 -9.28 22.58 -7.05
C THR A 424 -8.19 22.65 -5.99
N LEU A 425 -7.10 23.37 -6.32
CA LEU A 425 -5.96 23.54 -5.43
C LEU A 425 -5.88 24.98 -4.91
N ASP A 426 -5.52 25.13 -3.65
CA ASP A 426 -5.17 26.42 -3.07
C ASP A 426 -3.84 26.96 -3.62
N PRO A 427 -3.46 28.21 -3.31
CA PRO A 427 -2.16 28.78 -3.69
C PRO A 427 -0.93 27.94 -3.29
N ALA A 428 -1.01 27.14 -2.22
CA ALA A 428 0.08 26.28 -1.76
C ALA A 428 0.08 24.89 -2.42
N GLY A 429 -0.84 24.62 -3.35
CA GLY A 429 -0.93 23.34 -4.07
C GLY A 429 -1.68 22.24 -3.31
N ARG A 430 -2.45 22.57 -2.26
CA ARG A 430 -3.25 21.60 -1.50
C ARG A 430 -4.65 21.47 -2.10
N VAL A 431 -5.19 20.26 -2.17
CA VAL A 431 -6.54 20.00 -2.72
C VAL A 431 -7.61 20.50 -1.74
N VAL A 432 -8.27 21.61 -2.09
CA VAL A 432 -9.37 22.20 -1.29
C VAL A 432 -10.76 21.83 -1.80
N ALA A 433 -10.87 21.32 -3.03
CA ALA A 433 -12.09 20.70 -3.50
C ALA A 433 -11.78 19.57 -4.48
N GLU A 434 -12.63 18.55 -4.47
CA GLU A 434 -12.60 17.41 -5.36
C GLU A 434 -14.02 17.16 -5.85
N THR A 435 -14.20 17.07 -7.17
CA THR A 435 -15.49 16.84 -7.80
C THR A 435 -15.44 15.56 -8.61
N ASP A 436 -16.28 14.58 -8.30
CA ASP A 436 -16.32 13.29 -8.98
C ASP A 436 -16.92 13.36 -10.40
N TYR A 437 -16.99 12.22 -11.09
CA TYR A 437 -17.54 12.12 -12.46
C TYR A 437 -19.03 12.49 -12.57
N ASP A 438 -19.75 12.59 -11.46
CA ASP A 438 -21.18 12.91 -11.40
C ASP A 438 -21.44 14.32 -10.86
N GLY A 439 -20.38 15.07 -10.55
CA GLY A 439 -20.47 16.45 -10.07
C GLY A 439 -20.59 16.59 -8.55
N HIS A 440 -20.46 15.50 -7.79
CA HIS A 440 -20.45 15.55 -6.33
C HIS A 440 -19.13 16.14 -5.85
N THR A 441 -19.20 17.27 -5.16
CA THR A 441 -18.03 18.01 -4.68
C THR A 441 -17.82 17.86 -3.18
N THR A 442 -16.65 17.36 -2.79
CA THR A 442 -16.15 17.39 -1.41
C THR A 442 -15.14 18.52 -1.26
N THR A 443 -15.30 19.34 -0.22
CA THR A 443 -14.41 20.47 0.09
C THR A 443 -13.62 20.22 1.37
N ARG A 444 -12.42 20.80 1.44
CA ARG A 444 -11.45 20.63 2.53
C ARG A 444 -10.87 21.97 2.92
N GLU A 445 -10.77 22.22 4.21
CA GLU A 445 -10.10 23.38 4.79
C GLU A 445 -8.91 22.91 5.63
N TYR A 446 -7.82 23.66 5.58
CA TYR A 446 -6.58 23.33 6.29
C TYR A 446 -6.13 24.48 7.19
N ASP A 447 -5.49 24.15 8.31
CA ASP A 447 -4.78 25.14 9.11
C ASP A 447 -3.48 25.63 8.43
N ALA A 448 -2.77 26.52 9.13
CA ALA A 448 -1.51 27.09 8.65
C ALA A 448 -0.34 26.09 8.64
N ALA A 449 -0.42 24.97 9.37
CA ALA A 449 0.55 23.87 9.33
C ALA A 449 0.20 22.79 8.30
N GLY A 450 -0.98 22.86 7.69
CA GLY A 450 -1.43 21.92 6.66
C GLY A 450 -2.29 20.77 7.17
N HIS A 451 -2.75 20.80 8.42
CA HIS A 451 -3.68 19.79 8.93
C HIS A 451 -5.12 20.08 8.48
N LEU A 452 -5.87 19.04 8.11
CA LEU A 452 -7.27 19.14 7.69
C LEU A 452 -8.14 19.57 8.87
N VAL A 453 -8.73 20.77 8.87
CA VAL A 453 -9.58 21.26 9.97
C VAL A 453 -11.07 21.13 9.69
N ARG A 454 -11.47 21.04 8.43
CA ARG A 454 -12.86 20.77 8.06
C ARG A 454 -12.94 20.01 6.74
N GLN A 455 -13.85 19.04 6.68
CA GLN A 455 -14.29 18.41 5.44
C GLN A 455 -15.80 18.58 5.28
N THR A 456 -16.27 18.93 4.09
CA THR A 456 -17.71 19.02 3.78
C THR A 456 -18.02 18.23 2.51
N ASN A 457 -18.93 17.27 2.59
CA ASN A 457 -19.37 16.49 1.43
C ASN A 457 -20.43 17.25 0.61
N SER A 458 -20.81 16.72 -0.55
CA SER A 458 -21.78 17.38 -1.43
C SER A 458 -23.23 17.32 -0.96
N ALA A 459 -23.53 16.58 0.10
CA ALA A 459 -24.80 16.68 0.82
C ALA A 459 -24.83 17.87 1.80
N GLY A 460 -23.74 18.61 1.96
CA GLY A 460 -23.59 19.71 2.90
C GLY A 460 -23.27 19.28 4.33
N GLN A 461 -23.02 17.97 4.55
CA GLN A 461 -22.61 17.45 5.85
C GLN A 461 -21.13 17.77 6.05
N SER A 462 -20.75 18.19 7.26
CA SER A 462 -19.38 18.56 7.57
C SER A 462 -18.85 17.89 8.83
N ILE A 463 -17.52 17.74 8.88
CA ILE A 463 -16.77 17.24 10.02
C ILE A 463 -15.63 18.23 10.30
N ASP A 464 -15.60 18.77 11.51
CA ASP A 464 -14.57 19.67 12.03
C ASP A 464 -13.55 18.91 12.87
N TYR A 465 -12.27 19.06 12.56
CA TYR A 465 -11.18 18.39 13.25
C TYR A 465 -10.37 19.36 14.11
N THR A 466 -9.92 18.90 15.27
CA THR A 466 -8.90 19.59 16.07
C THR A 466 -7.68 18.70 16.26
N HIS A 467 -6.51 19.33 16.35
CA HIS A 467 -5.23 18.65 16.46
C HIS A 467 -4.48 19.12 17.71
N ASP A 468 -3.61 18.26 18.23
CA ASP A 468 -2.64 18.65 19.25
C ASP A 468 -1.41 19.36 18.65
N VAL A 469 -0.44 19.69 19.49
CA VAL A 469 0.80 20.36 19.11
C VAL A 469 1.73 19.52 18.23
N LEU A 470 1.43 18.24 18.04
CA LEU A 470 2.15 17.30 17.19
C LEU A 470 1.42 17.06 15.86
N GLY A 471 0.27 17.71 15.65
CA GLY A 471 -0.57 17.52 14.47
C GLY A 471 -1.43 16.25 14.53
N GLN A 472 -1.57 15.60 15.69
CA GLN A 472 -2.41 14.42 15.82
C GLN A 472 -3.87 14.81 16.04
N PRO A 473 -4.85 14.18 15.35
CA PRO A 473 -6.26 14.51 15.55
C PRO A 473 -6.72 14.11 16.96
N VAL A 474 -7.27 15.06 17.72
CA VAL A 474 -7.77 14.82 19.09
C VAL A 474 -9.28 14.91 19.18
N SER A 475 -9.95 15.56 18.21
CA SER A 475 -11.41 15.50 18.08
C SER A 475 -11.89 15.62 16.64
N ALA A 476 -13.05 15.05 16.35
CA ALA A 476 -13.85 15.30 15.16
C ALA A 476 -15.30 15.61 15.57
N THR A 477 -15.87 16.70 15.08
CA THR A 477 -17.24 17.13 15.39
C THR A 477 -18.06 17.20 14.11
N THR A 478 -19.16 16.46 14.03
CA THR A 478 -20.07 16.55 12.88
C THR A 478 -20.90 17.84 12.93
N ASP A 479 -21.48 18.24 11.80
CA ASP A 479 -22.46 19.32 11.69
C ASP A 479 -23.71 19.13 12.56
N THR A 480 -24.03 17.88 12.90
CA THR A 480 -25.09 17.51 13.85
C THR A 480 -24.69 17.63 15.32
N GLY A 481 -23.42 17.92 15.61
CA GLY A 481 -22.87 18.08 16.96
C GLY A 481 -22.37 16.80 17.63
N GLU A 482 -22.27 15.69 16.89
CA GLU A 482 -21.67 14.46 17.40
C GLU A 482 -20.16 14.62 17.47
N ILE A 483 -19.57 14.29 18.63
CA ILE A 483 -18.14 14.48 18.87
C ILE A 483 -17.49 13.12 19.06
N THR A 484 -16.45 12.87 18.27
CA THR A 484 -15.47 11.80 18.50
C THR A 484 -14.20 12.42 19.06
N THR A 485 -13.61 11.81 20.10
CA THR A 485 -12.31 12.24 20.66
C THR A 485 -11.34 11.10 20.71
N TRP A 486 -10.05 11.40 20.51
CA TRP A 486 -8.95 10.45 20.54
C TRP A 486 -7.90 10.88 21.56
N THR A 487 -7.25 9.91 22.19
CA THR A 487 -6.11 10.14 23.09
C THR A 487 -4.96 9.26 22.67
N HIS A 488 -3.81 9.88 22.51
CA HIS A 488 -2.56 9.22 22.15
C HIS A 488 -1.63 9.19 23.36
N ASP A 489 -0.78 8.15 23.43
CA ASP A 489 0.36 8.17 24.34
C ASP A 489 1.50 9.03 23.78
N THR A 490 2.60 9.14 24.53
CA THR A 490 3.78 9.93 24.15
C THR A 490 4.49 9.41 22.90
N ALA A 491 4.33 8.11 22.57
CA ALA A 491 4.81 7.52 21.32
C ALA A 491 3.86 7.78 20.14
N GLY A 492 2.71 8.41 20.38
CA GLY A 492 1.70 8.71 19.37
C GLY A 492 0.74 7.55 19.07
N ARG A 493 0.76 6.48 19.88
CA ARG A 493 -0.17 5.35 19.72
C ARG A 493 -1.52 5.71 20.33
N LEU A 494 -2.61 5.37 19.64
CA LEU A 494 -3.95 5.56 20.18
C LEU A 494 -4.17 4.64 21.39
N VAL A 495 -4.50 5.21 22.54
CA VAL A 495 -4.80 4.46 23.78
C VAL A 495 -6.28 4.49 24.15
N SER A 496 -7.01 5.53 23.74
CA SER A 496 -8.47 5.59 23.90
C SER A 496 -9.15 6.44 22.84
N ALA A 497 -10.40 6.11 22.56
CA ALA A 497 -11.27 6.94 21.75
C ALA A 497 -12.73 6.85 22.23
N THR A 498 -13.48 7.94 22.12
CA THR A 498 -14.90 7.97 22.50
C THR A 498 -15.74 8.65 21.44
N SER A 499 -16.94 8.15 21.19
CA SER A 499 -17.97 8.77 20.35
C SER A 499 -19.35 8.55 20.99
N PRO A 500 -20.46 9.11 20.48
CA PRO A 500 -21.78 8.90 21.08
C PRO A 500 -22.13 7.41 21.24
N GLY A 501 -22.22 6.94 22.49
CA GLY A 501 -22.52 5.55 22.81
C GLY A 501 -21.37 4.56 22.64
N VAL A 502 -20.13 5.05 22.42
CA VAL A 502 -18.93 4.21 22.27
C VAL A 502 -17.78 4.70 23.15
N GLU A 503 -17.22 3.77 23.93
CA GLU A 503 -15.94 3.92 24.62
C GLU A 503 -14.99 2.82 24.14
N LEU A 504 -13.83 3.23 23.61
CA LEU A 504 -12.79 2.35 23.10
C LEU A 504 -11.49 2.58 23.87
N ALA A 505 -10.83 1.50 24.28
CA ALA A 505 -9.51 1.52 24.91
C ALA A 505 -8.58 0.45 24.30
N ARG A 506 -7.29 0.78 24.14
CA ARG A 506 -6.25 -0.11 23.63
C ARG A 506 -5.07 -0.20 24.58
N THR A 507 -4.44 -1.38 24.61
CA THR A 507 -3.21 -1.61 25.37
C THR A 507 -2.13 -2.18 24.46
N HIS A 508 -0.89 -1.73 24.63
CA HIS A 508 0.26 -2.17 23.85
C HIS A 508 1.38 -2.67 24.77
N ASP A 509 2.29 -3.49 24.24
CA ASP A 509 3.56 -3.78 24.89
C ASP A 509 4.58 -2.64 24.68
N SER A 510 5.79 -2.79 25.23
CA SER A 510 6.86 -1.79 25.12
C SER A 510 7.44 -1.65 23.71
N VAL A 511 7.15 -2.58 22.80
CA VAL A 511 7.59 -2.55 21.39
C VAL A 511 6.47 -2.01 20.48
N GLY A 512 5.25 -1.87 21.01
CA GLY A 512 4.09 -1.32 20.33
C GLY A 512 3.09 -2.36 19.80
N ASN A 513 3.26 -3.65 20.10
CA ASN A 513 2.30 -4.67 19.70
C ASN A 513 0.98 -4.52 20.47
N LEU A 514 -0.16 -4.65 19.79
CA LEU A 514 -1.49 -4.62 20.42
C LEU A 514 -1.68 -5.86 21.31
N LEU A 515 -1.98 -5.63 22.59
CA LEU A 515 -2.28 -6.67 23.57
C LEU A 515 -3.77 -6.79 23.89
N GLY A 516 -4.55 -5.76 23.61
CA GLY A 516 -5.98 -5.79 23.88
C GLY A 516 -6.70 -4.55 23.38
N GLU A 517 -7.98 -4.76 23.07
CA GLU A 517 -8.90 -3.71 22.65
C GLU A 517 -10.24 -3.94 23.35
N THR A 518 -10.74 -2.91 24.03
CA THR A 518 -12.04 -2.94 24.71
C THR A 518 -12.96 -1.95 24.05
N VAL A 519 -14.16 -2.40 23.65
CA VAL A 519 -15.22 -1.53 23.13
C VAL A 519 -16.48 -1.74 23.94
N ASN A 520 -16.99 -0.69 24.60
CA ASN A 520 -18.19 -0.76 25.45
C ASN A 520 -18.16 -1.89 26.48
N GLY A 521 -17.00 -2.11 27.11
CA GLY A 521 -16.78 -3.18 28.10
C GLY A 521 -16.56 -4.58 27.52
N HIS A 522 -16.58 -4.74 26.19
CA HIS A 522 -16.29 -5.99 25.50
C HIS A 522 -14.82 -6.02 25.08
N THR A 523 -14.02 -6.87 25.74
CA THR A 523 -12.57 -6.92 25.54
C THR A 523 -12.13 -8.09 24.66
N LEU A 524 -11.40 -7.76 23.60
CA LEU A 524 -10.53 -8.67 22.87
C LEU A 524 -9.14 -8.64 23.50
N THR A 525 -8.54 -9.79 23.81
CA THR A 525 -7.16 -9.88 24.32
C THR A 525 -6.26 -10.68 23.38
N LEU A 526 -5.00 -10.27 23.26
CA LEU A 526 -3.98 -10.86 22.42
C LEU A 526 -2.74 -11.20 23.25
N THR A 527 -2.04 -12.26 22.87
CA THR A 527 -0.65 -12.49 23.26
C THR A 527 0.19 -12.63 22.01
N VAL A 528 1.36 -12.00 21.97
CA VAL A 528 2.29 -12.04 20.85
C VAL A 528 3.59 -12.75 21.22
N ASP A 529 4.27 -13.32 20.23
CA ASP A 529 5.64 -13.81 20.41
C ASP A 529 6.68 -12.67 20.27
N PRO A 530 7.97 -12.91 20.57
CA PRO A 530 9.06 -11.95 20.40
C PRO A 530 9.26 -11.35 19.00
N VAL A 531 8.66 -11.90 17.94
CA VAL A 531 8.71 -11.34 16.58
C VAL A 531 7.39 -10.68 16.18
N GLY A 532 6.44 -10.58 17.10
CA GLY A 532 5.16 -9.87 16.93
C GLY A 532 4.02 -10.73 16.37
N ASN A 533 4.20 -12.05 16.21
CA ASN A 533 3.12 -12.91 15.72
C ASN A 533 2.04 -13.12 16.81
N PRO A 534 0.74 -13.00 16.49
CA PRO A 534 -0.34 -13.32 17.44
C PRO A 534 -0.38 -14.81 17.81
N VAL A 535 0.07 -15.17 19.01
CA VAL A 535 0.06 -16.55 19.52
C VAL A 535 -1.29 -16.96 20.09
N SER A 536 -2.03 -16.03 20.70
CA SER A 536 -3.36 -16.29 21.25
C SER A 536 -4.26 -15.09 21.06
N ARG A 537 -5.54 -15.35 20.76
CA ARG A 537 -6.62 -14.36 20.76
C ARG A 537 -7.76 -14.89 21.60
N THR A 538 -8.30 -14.07 22.49
CA THR A 538 -9.53 -14.38 23.24
C THR A 538 -10.55 -13.28 23.00
N THR A 539 -11.72 -13.65 22.47
CA THR A 539 -12.84 -12.73 22.20
C THR A 539 -13.62 -12.38 23.48
N PRO A 540 -14.48 -11.35 23.47
CA PRO A 540 -15.24 -10.93 24.65
C PRO A 540 -16.09 -12.03 25.30
N THR A 541 -16.56 -13.01 24.53
CA THR A 541 -17.33 -14.16 25.04
C THR A 541 -16.47 -15.39 25.34
N GLY A 542 -15.14 -15.22 25.41
CA GLY A 542 -14.19 -16.26 25.83
C GLY A 542 -13.77 -17.26 24.75
N HIS A 543 -14.14 -17.06 23.47
CA HIS A 543 -13.60 -17.92 22.40
C HIS A 543 -12.11 -17.68 22.26
N THR A 544 -11.32 -18.75 22.35
CA THR A 544 -9.86 -18.67 22.29
C THR A 544 -9.33 -19.40 21.07
N SER A 545 -8.42 -18.73 20.38
CA SER A 545 -7.70 -19.23 19.21
C SER A 545 -6.20 -19.15 19.48
N ARG A 546 -5.47 -20.25 19.34
CA ARG A 546 -4.01 -20.30 19.54
C ARG A 546 -3.32 -20.69 18.25
N TRP A 547 -2.32 -19.91 17.86
CA TRP A 547 -1.56 -20.11 16.63
C TRP A 547 -0.15 -20.61 16.94
N THR A 548 0.34 -21.48 16.07
CA THR A 548 1.75 -21.88 16.04
C THR A 548 2.35 -21.55 14.68
N TYR A 549 3.63 -21.16 14.70
CA TYR A 549 4.35 -20.68 13.55
C TYR A 549 5.59 -21.53 13.29
N ASP A 550 5.98 -21.67 12.02
CA ASP A 550 7.29 -22.21 11.67
C ASP A 550 8.38 -21.15 11.85
N ALA A 551 9.64 -21.56 11.67
CA ALA A 551 10.79 -20.66 11.78
C ALA A 551 10.81 -19.55 10.71
N ALA A 552 9.96 -19.62 9.67
CA ALA A 552 9.80 -18.54 8.70
C ALA A 552 8.64 -17.59 9.05
N GLY A 553 8.06 -17.71 10.25
CA GLY A 553 6.95 -16.88 10.72
C GLY A 553 5.60 -17.22 10.07
N ARG A 554 5.45 -18.40 9.45
CA ARG A 554 4.22 -18.78 8.75
C ARG A 554 3.35 -19.65 9.66
N PRO A 555 2.02 -19.45 9.70
CA PRO A 555 1.14 -20.31 10.47
C PRO A 555 1.24 -21.79 10.03
N ILE A 556 1.49 -22.67 10.99
CA ILE A 556 1.52 -24.14 10.84
C ILE A 556 0.48 -24.87 11.70
N GLY A 557 -0.12 -24.17 12.67
CA GLY A 557 -1.22 -24.73 13.45
C GLY A 557 -2.16 -23.67 14.00
N LEU A 558 -3.42 -24.08 14.19
CA LEU A 558 -4.46 -23.34 14.88
C LEU A 558 -5.21 -24.29 15.82
N GLU A 559 -5.23 -23.99 17.11
CA GLU A 559 -6.13 -24.59 18.08
C GLU A 559 -7.31 -23.65 18.33
N THR A 560 -8.53 -24.11 18.07
CA THR A 560 -9.75 -23.32 18.22
C THR A 560 -10.92 -24.23 18.56
N ALA A 561 -11.79 -23.81 19.49
CA ALA A 561 -12.97 -24.56 19.94
C ALA A 561 -12.68 -26.05 20.32
N GLY A 562 -11.50 -26.33 20.89
CA GLY A 562 -11.07 -27.69 21.26
C GLY A 562 -10.64 -28.58 20.08
N ARG A 563 -10.43 -28.00 18.89
CA ARG A 563 -9.99 -28.69 17.68
C ARG A 563 -8.67 -28.11 17.18
N HIS A 564 -7.92 -28.93 16.45
CA HIS A 564 -6.66 -28.53 15.82
C HIS A 564 -6.78 -28.51 14.30
N LEU A 565 -6.29 -27.44 13.68
CA LEU A 565 -5.97 -27.35 12.27
C LEU A 565 -4.45 -27.36 12.13
N ASN A 566 -3.90 -28.18 11.25
CA ASN A 566 -2.47 -28.21 10.94
C ASN A 566 -2.27 -27.87 9.48
N PHE A 567 -1.36 -26.93 9.20
CA PHE A 567 -1.05 -26.48 7.84
C PHE A 567 0.31 -27.03 7.42
N HIS A 568 0.35 -27.67 6.26
CA HIS A 568 1.57 -28.13 5.63
C HIS A 568 1.83 -27.30 4.38
N ARG A 569 3.09 -26.89 4.23
CA ARG A 569 3.53 -25.99 3.18
C ARG A 569 4.67 -26.62 2.38
N ASP A 570 4.76 -26.24 1.12
CA ASP A 570 5.93 -26.57 0.31
C ASP A 570 7.13 -25.66 0.62
N ALA A 571 8.24 -25.87 -0.09
CA ALA A 571 9.46 -25.07 0.10
C ALA A 571 9.31 -23.60 -0.36
N ALA A 572 8.29 -23.28 -1.17
CA ALA A 572 7.95 -21.90 -1.53
C ALA A 572 6.97 -21.25 -0.51
N GLY A 573 6.57 -21.99 0.53
CA GLY A 573 5.66 -21.51 1.57
C GLY A 573 4.17 -21.56 1.23
N GLN A 574 3.82 -22.15 0.09
CA GLN A 574 2.44 -22.30 -0.34
C GLN A 574 1.77 -23.41 0.49
N GLU A 575 0.55 -23.18 0.98
CA GLU A 575 -0.20 -24.22 1.68
C GLU A 575 -0.61 -25.30 0.67
N ILE A 576 -0.18 -26.55 0.91
CA ILE A 576 -0.46 -27.70 0.06
C ILE A 576 -1.39 -28.70 0.73
N GLU A 577 -1.46 -28.69 2.06
CA GLU A 577 -2.35 -29.55 2.84
C GLU A 577 -2.77 -28.87 4.14
N ARG A 578 -4.05 -29.03 4.50
CA ARG A 578 -4.60 -28.65 5.80
C ARG A 578 -5.37 -29.81 6.40
N ARG A 579 -4.93 -30.27 7.57
CA ARG A 579 -5.63 -31.29 8.36
C ARG A 579 -6.52 -30.62 9.38
N ILE A 580 -7.78 -30.99 9.43
CA ILE A 580 -8.81 -30.33 10.24
C ILE A 580 -9.41 -31.36 11.19
N ALA A 581 -9.24 -31.11 12.49
CA ALA A 581 -9.75 -31.93 13.59
C ALA A 581 -9.41 -33.43 13.48
N GLY A 582 -8.33 -33.78 12.78
CA GLY A 582 -7.91 -35.18 12.53
C GLY A 582 -8.82 -36.00 11.61
N ALA A 583 -9.92 -35.43 11.13
CA ALA A 583 -10.95 -36.15 10.38
C ALA A 583 -11.04 -35.73 8.89
N LEU A 584 -10.70 -34.47 8.59
CA LEU A 584 -10.74 -33.94 7.23
C LEU A 584 -9.34 -33.49 6.79
N THR A 585 -9.08 -33.62 5.49
CA THR A 585 -7.87 -33.09 4.84
C THR A 585 -8.27 -32.31 3.60
N LEU A 586 -7.92 -31.03 3.55
CA LEU A 586 -7.99 -30.18 2.37
C LEU A 586 -6.60 -30.13 1.72
N THR A 587 -6.46 -30.64 0.50
CA THR A 587 -5.21 -30.51 -0.28
C THR A 587 -5.37 -29.42 -1.33
N THR A 588 -4.31 -28.65 -1.56
CA THR A 588 -4.27 -27.58 -2.56
C THR A 588 -3.08 -27.82 -3.49
N GLY A 589 -3.33 -27.80 -4.80
CA GLY A 589 -2.28 -27.91 -5.82
C GLY A 589 -2.09 -26.59 -6.54
N HIS A 590 -0.83 -26.26 -6.82
CA HIS A 590 -0.43 -25.03 -7.50
C HIS A 590 0.33 -25.36 -8.79
N ASP A 591 0.27 -24.47 -9.79
CA ASP A 591 1.13 -24.55 -10.97
C ASP A 591 2.53 -23.96 -10.70
N ALA A 592 3.42 -24.03 -11.69
CA ALA A 592 4.78 -23.51 -11.54
C ALA A 592 4.85 -21.97 -11.38
N ALA A 593 3.75 -21.25 -11.61
CA ALA A 593 3.65 -19.82 -11.33
C ALA A 593 3.05 -19.53 -9.94
N GLY A 594 2.81 -20.58 -9.12
CA GLY A 594 2.24 -20.48 -7.78
C GLY A 594 0.73 -20.22 -7.75
N ARG A 595 0.02 -20.40 -8.88
CA ARG A 595 -1.43 -20.21 -8.95
C ARG A 595 -2.14 -21.48 -8.52
N THR A 596 -3.16 -21.36 -7.67
CA THR A 596 -3.96 -22.51 -7.24
C THR A 596 -4.76 -23.09 -8.40
N ILE A 597 -4.43 -24.31 -8.81
CA ILE A 597 -5.11 -25.01 -9.90
C ILE A 597 -6.07 -26.08 -9.41
N GLU A 598 -5.94 -26.56 -8.16
CA GLU A 598 -6.83 -27.57 -7.61
C GLU A 598 -6.97 -27.48 -6.09
N GLN A 599 -8.14 -27.88 -5.59
CA GLN A 599 -8.43 -28.10 -4.19
C GLN A 599 -9.25 -29.39 -4.04
N ALA A 600 -8.94 -30.21 -3.05
CA ALA A 600 -9.69 -31.43 -2.76
C ALA A 600 -9.92 -31.59 -1.26
N LEU A 601 -11.18 -31.76 -0.86
CA LEU A 601 -11.55 -32.08 0.51
C LEU A 601 -11.81 -33.58 0.64
N THR A 602 -11.11 -34.23 1.55
CA THR A 602 -11.27 -35.64 1.89
C THR A 602 -11.67 -35.79 3.35
N GLY A 603 -12.54 -36.76 3.64
CA GLY A 603 -12.96 -37.09 5.00
C GLY A 603 -12.40 -38.44 5.46
N ALA A 604 -12.91 -38.91 6.61
CA ALA A 604 -12.50 -40.17 7.22
C ALA A 604 -12.48 -41.35 6.23
N GLY A 605 -11.46 -42.20 6.34
CA GLY A 605 -11.24 -43.34 5.44
C GLY A 605 -10.83 -42.98 4.01
N GLY A 606 -10.43 -41.72 3.75
CA GLY A 606 -9.96 -41.27 2.43
C GLY A 606 -11.09 -40.97 1.44
N ARG A 607 -12.34 -40.87 1.91
CA ARG A 607 -13.49 -40.55 1.06
C ARG A 607 -13.39 -39.11 0.58
N ARG A 608 -13.30 -38.89 -0.73
CA ARG A 608 -13.35 -37.54 -1.32
C ARG A 608 -14.75 -36.95 -1.17
N LEU A 609 -14.85 -35.83 -0.46
CA LEU A 609 -16.09 -35.09 -0.20
C LEU A 609 -16.35 -34.05 -1.29
N HIS A 610 -15.29 -33.34 -1.69
CA HIS A 610 -15.37 -32.28 -2.69
C HIS A 610 -14.05 -32.17 -3.44
N HIS A 611 -14.11 -31.61 -4.65
CA HIS A 611 -12.94 -31.28 -5.44
C HIS A 611 -13.28 -30.16 -6.42
N LYS A 612 -12.37 -29.21 -6.56
CA LYS A 612 -12.49 -28.03 -7.40
C LYS A 612 -11.19 -27.82 -8.17
N ARG A 613 -11.28 -27.52 -9.46
CA ARG A 613 -10.12 -27.26 -10.33
C ARG A 613 -10.31 -25.98 -11.13
N TRP A 614 -9.26 -25.18 -11.24
CA TRP A 614 -9.23 -23.96 -12.03
C TRP A 614 -8.36 -24.13 -13.28
N THR A 615 -8.76 -23.47 -14.35
CA THR A 615 -7.92 -23.20 -15.52
C THR A 615 -7.78 -21.69 -15.63
N HIS A 616 -6.57 -21.22 -15.93
CA HIS A 616 -6.25 -19.79 -16.02
C HIS A 616 -5.90 -19.41 -17.45
N ARG A 617 -6.21 -18.16 -17.79
CA ARG A 617 -5.61 -17.44 -18.92
C ARG A 617 -4.15 -17.12 -18.59
N ALA A 618 -3.37 -16.74 -19.60
CA ALA A 618 -1.94 -16.46 -19.46
C ALA A 618 -1.67 -15.37 -18.40
N ASP A 619 -2.51 -14.35 -18.34
CA ASP A 619 -2.52 -13.24 -17.37
C ASP A 619 -3.15 -13.59 -16.00
N GLY A 620 -3.41 -14.87 -15.73
CA GLY A 620 -3.85 -15.36 -14.42
C GLY A 620 -5.35 -15.35 -14.15
N TYR A 621 -6.19 -14.79 -15.02
CA TYR A 621 -7.64 -14.83 -14.79
C TYR A 621 -8.23 -16.24 -14.96
N PRO A 622 -9.15 -16.70 -14.08
CA PRO A 622 -9.82 -17.98 -14.26
C PRO A 622 -10.72 -18.00 -15.50
N THR A 623 -10.54 -19.01 -16.36
CA THR A 623 -11.34 -19.26 -17.57
C THR A 623 -12.24 -20.50 -17.44
N ALA A 624 -11.95 -21.38 -16.49
CA ALA A 624 -12.84 -22.49 -16.17
C ALA A 624 -12.71 -22.90 -14.69
N VAL A 625 -13.83 -23.34 -14.12
CA VAL A 625 -13.93 -23.92 -12.78
C VAL A 625 -14.65 -25.25 -12.89
N THR A 626 -14.02 -26.34 -12.47
CA THR A 626 -14.59 -27.69 -12.51
C THR A 626 -14.79 -28.23 -11.10
N GLU A 627 -16.03 -28.47 -10.72
CA GLU A 627 -16.44 -29.05 -9.44
C GLU A 627 -17.74 -29.85 -9.63
N PRO A 628 -18.09 -30.84 -8.78
CA PRO A 628 -19.37 -31.53 -8.94
C PRO A 628 -20.56 -30.54 -8.96
N PRO A 629 -21.48 -30.61 -9.94
CA PRO A 629 -21.66 -31.68 -10.91
C PRO A 629 -20.99 -31.49 -12.31
N GLY A 630 -20.20 -30.44 -12.56
CA GLY A 630 -19.55 -30.24 -13.86
C GLY A 630 -18.67 -28.99 -13.97
N THR A 631 -18.36 -28.57 -15.19
CA THR A 631 -17.47 -27.43 -15.45
C THR A 631 -18.28 -26.17 -15.79
N THR A 632 -17.94 -25.06 -15.13
CA THR A 632 -18.34 -23.71 -15.51
C THR A 632 -17.20 -23.05 -16.30
N THR A 633 -17.47 -22.64 -17.54
CA THR A 633 -16.49 -21.93 -18.39
C THR A 633 -16.80 -20.43 -18.39
N LEU A 634 -15.78 -19.59 -18.30
CA LEU A 634 -15.86 -18.13 -18.29
C LEU A 634 -15.27 -17.58 -19.59
N ILE A 635 -16.02 -16.71 -20.25
CA ILE A 635 -15.53 -15.86 -21.36
C ILE A 635 -15.21 -14.50 -20.78
N LEU A 636 -13.97 -14.06 -20.97
CA LEU A 636 -13.44 -12.81 -20.46
C LEU A 636 -13.20 -11.84 -21.62
N ASP A 637 -13.34 -10.54 -21.38
CA ASP A 637 -12.89 -9.52 -22.33
C ASP A 637 -11.36 -9.27 -22.23
N ALA A 638 -10.88 -8.29 -22.99
CA ALA A 638 -9.44 -7.97 -23.08
C ALA A 638 -8.80 -7.59 -21.74
N ILE A 639 -9.56 -7.02 -20.79
CA ILE A 639 -9.06 -6.62 -19.47
C ILE A 639 -9.46 -7.60 -18.35
N GLY A 640 -10.05 -8.75 -18.70
CA GLY A 640 -10.36 -9.82 -17.75
C GLY A 640 -11.75 -9.75 -17.12
N ARG A 641 -12.65 -8.87 -17.58
CA ARG A 641 -14.03 -8.84 -17.08
C ARG A 641 -14.84 -10.03 -17.61
N PRO A 642 -15.54 -10.79 -16.76
CA PRO A 642 -16.40 -11.88 -17.21
C PRO A 642 -17.62 -11.37 -17.98
N THR A 643 -17.78 -11.80 -19.23
CA THR A 643 -18.92 -11.44 -20.10
C THR A 643 -19.96 -12.56 -20.19
N ASN A 644 -19.53 -13.82 -20.12
CA ASN A 644 -20.44 -14.96 -20.13
C ASN A 644 -19.86 -16.13 -19.34
N LEU A 645 -20.71 -16.80 -18.56
CA LEU A 645 -20.38 -18.00 -17.82
C LEU A 645 -21.40 -19.08 -18.18
N THR A 646 -20.93 -20.29 -18.50
CA THR A 646 -21.81 -21.42 -18.83
C THR A 646 -21.39 -22.65 -18.05
N GLY A 647 -22.31 -23.23 -17.28
CA GLY A 647 -22.06 -24.43 -16.51
C GLY A 647 -23.34 -25.12 -16.01
N PRO A 648 -23.24 -26.08 -15.09
CA PRO A 648 -24.38 -26.84 -14.59
C PRO A 648 -25.45 -26.02 -13.87
N ALA A 649 -25.07 -24.88 -13.28
CA ALA A 649 -25.99 -23.94 -12.63
C ALA A 649 -26.77 -23.06 -13.65
N GLY A 650 -26.47 -23.18 -14.94
CA GLY A 650 -27.04 -22.40 -16.04
C GLY A 650 -26.03 -21.42 -16.63
N THR A 651 -26.54 -20.40 -17.31
CA THR A 651 -25.74 -19.38 -17.99
C THR A 651 -25.90 -18.03 -17.33
N GLU A 652 -24.79 -17.39 -16.98
CA GLU A 652 -24.73 -15.98 -16.59
C GLU A 652 -24.16 -15.15 -17.75
N ALA A 653 -24.72 -13.97 -18.00
CA ALA A 653 -24.27 -13.05 -19.05
C ALA A 653 -24.24 -11.61 -18.53
N TYR A 654 -23.15 -10.92 -18.81
CA TYR A 654 -22.87 -9.55 -18.37
C TYR A 654 -22.37 -8.71 -19.55
N ALA A 655 -22.85 -7.48 -19.64
CA ALA A 655 -22.35 -6.47 -20.57
C ALA A 655 -21.82 -5.27 -19.80
N TYR A 656 -20.79 -4.60 -20.34
CA TYR A 656 -20.14 -3.46 -19.70
C TYR A 656 -20.07 -2.27 -20.66
N ASN A 657 -20.09 -1.05 -20.14
CA ASN A 657 -19.67 0.14 -20.88
C ASN A 657 -18.13 0.32 -20.79
N PRO A 658 -17.53 1.25 -21.55
CA PRO A 658 -16.09 1.51 -21.48
C PRO A 658 -15.56 1.98 -20.11
N THR A 659 -16.43 2.53 -19.24
CA THR A 659 -16.05 2.90 -17.86
C THR A 659 -16.14 1.75 -16.87
N GLY A 660 -16.58 0.56 -17.31
CA GLY A 660 -16.65 -0.66 -16.50
C GLY A 660 -17.98 -0.91 -15.79
N ASP A 661 -18.99 -0.06 -15.99
CA ASP A 661 -20.33 -0.28 -15.41
C ASP A 661 -21.06 -1.41 -16.14
N GLN A 662 -21.67 -2.31 -15.38
CA GLN A 662 -22.52 -3.36 -15.95
C GLN A 662 -23.79 -2.75 -16.57
N THR A 663 -23.93 -2.81 -17.89
CA THR A 663 -25.09 -2.30 -18.65
C THR A 663 -26.21 -3.33 -18.79
N ALA A 664 -25.91 -4.62 -18.66
CA ALA A 664 -26.92 -5.68 -18.56
C ALA A 664 -26.39 -6.84 -17.73
N ALA A 665 -27.29 -7.55 -17.05
CA ALA A 665 -26.96 -8.77 -16.31
C ALA A 665 -28.10 -9.78 -16.37
N THR A 666 -27.79 -11.03 -16.66
CA THR A 666 -28.73 -12.16 -16.57
C THR A 666 -28.02 -13.32 -15.89
N ALA A 667 -28.63 -13.88 -14.84
CA ALA A 667 -28.14 -15.08 -14.17
C ALA A 667 -29.31 -15.81 -13.50
N PRO A 668 -29.35 -17.16 -13.50
CA PRO A 668 -30.44 -17.92 -12.88
C PRO A 668 -30.62 -17.66 -11.39
N GLY A 669 -29.54 -17.31 -10.68
CA GLY A 669 -29.58 -16.99 -9.26
C GLY A 669 -30.08 -15.58 -8.93
N LEU A 670 -30.11 -14.64 -9.89
CA LEU A 670 -30.49 -13.26 -9.61
C LEU A 670 -32.02 -13.11 -9.43
N PRO A 671 -32.47 -12.16 -8.58
CA PRO A 671 -33.88 -11.79 -8.51
C PRO A 671 -34.39 -11.32 -9.88
N VAL A 672 -35.54 -11.82 -10.31
CA VAL A 672 -36.12 -11.50 -11.63
C VAL A 672 -36.33 -10.00 -11.84
N GLU A 673 -36.49 -9.23 -10.76
CA GLU A 673 -36.64 -7.78 -10.81
C GLU A 673 -35.35 -7.00 -11.09
N VAL A 674 -34.16 -7.61 -11.01
CA VAL A 674 -32.89 -6.95 -11.37
C VAL A 674 -32.29 -7.47 -12.67
N VAL A 675 -32.85 -8.55 -13.23
CA VAL A 675 -32.40 -9.14 -14.50
C VAL A 675 -32.70 -8.23 -15.69
N GLY A 676 -31.75 -8.16 -16.62
CA GLY A 676 -31.84 -7.45 -17.89
C GLY A 676 -31.03 -6.15 -17.92
N GLU A 677 -31.52 -5.19 -18.71
CA GLU A 677 -30.90 -3.90 -18.95
C GLU A 677 -30.80 -3.03 -17.69
N ARG A 678 -29.71 -2.28 -17.61
CA ARG A 678 -29.37 -1.34 -16.54
C ARG A 678 -29.17 0.05 -17.13
N ALA A 679 -29.75 1.05 -16.47
CA ALA A 679 -29.71 2.44 -16.91
C ALA A 679 -29.05 3.31 -15.84
N TYR A 680 -28.18 4.22 -16.29
CA TYR A 680 -27.36 5.07 -15.45
C TYR A 680 -27.68 6.55 -15.68
N THR A 681 -27.43 7.37 -14.67
CA THR A 681 -27.35 8.83 -14.77
C THR A 681 -25.96 9.20 -14.26
N GLY A 682 -25.05 9.52 -15.17
CA GLY A 682 -23.63 9.52 -14.82
C GLY A 682 -23.14 8.11 -14.47
N THR A 683 -22.46 7.92 -13.33
CA THR A 683 -22.04 6.60 -12.79
C THR A 683 -23.11 5.99 -11.87
N LEU A 684 -24.12 6.75 -11.49
CA LEU A 684 -25.19 6.31 -10.61
C LEU A 684 -26.19 5.41 -11.35
N LEU A 685 -26.39 4.18 -10.88
CA LEU A 685 -27.39 3.26 -11.42
C LEU A 685 -28.78 3.77 -11.06
N ALA A 686 -29.53 4.28 -12.04
CA ALA A 686 -30.90 4.72 -11.83
C ALA A 686 -31.89 3.53 -11.83
N ARG A 687 -31.60 2.48 -12.62
CA ARG A 687 -32.49 1.32 -12.77
C ARG A 687 -31.72 0.05 -13.14
N ALA A 688 -32.04 -1.07 -12.50
CA ALA A 688 -31.70 -2.42 -12.95
C ALA A 688 -32.99 -3.23 -13.10
N GLY A 689 -33.36 -3.60 -14.33
CA GLY A 689 -34.64 -4.26 -14.60
C GLY A 689 -35.85 -3.45 -14.11
N ARG A 690 -36.54 -3.97 -13.09
CA ARG A 690 -37.73 -3.40 -12.43
C ARG A 690 -37.43 -2.74 -11.08
N THR A 691 -36.16 -2.70 -10.72
CA THR A 691 -35.65 -2.05 -9.49
C THR A 691 -35.12 -0.67 -9.82
N ARG A 692 -35.54 0.32 -9.04
CA ARG A 692 -35.10 1.73 -9.16
C ARG A 692 -34.33 2.14 -7.92
N TYR A 693 -33.32 2.97 -8.12
CA TYR A 693 -32.50 3.53 -7.05
C TYR A 693 -32.57 5.06 -7.11
N SER A 694 -32.49 5.69 -5.95
CA SER A 694 -32.28 7.13 -5.83
C SER A 694 -31.20 7.41 -4.82
N TYR A 695 -30.50 8.51 -5.05
CA TYR A 695 -29.30 8.89 -4.33
C TYR A 695 -29.52 10.25 -3.64
N ASP A 696 -28.81 10.48 -2.54
CA ASP A 696 -28.67 11.85 -2.02
C ASP A 696 -27.62 12.64 -2.83
N ALA A 697 -27.40 13.89 -2.42
CA ALA A 697 -26.43 14.76 -3.08
C ALA A 697 -24.97 14.33 -2.86
N ALA A 698 -24.69 13.32 -2.03
CA ALA A 698 -23.37 12.69 -1.87
C ALA A 698 -23.24 11.39 -2.69
N GLY A 699 -24.19 11.09 -3.59
CA GLY A 699 -24.14 9.89 -4.42
C GLY A 699 -24.42 8.60 -3.66
N ARG A 700 -24.96 8.65 -2.43
CA ARG A 700 -25.27 7.48 -1.61
C ARG A 700 -26.69 7.01 -1.84
N VAL A 701 -26.91 5.70 -1.96
CA VAL A 701 -28.25 5.14 -2.17
C VAL A 701 -29.13 5.44 -0.95
N VAL A 702 -30.17 6.26 -1.10
CA VAL A 702 -31.14 6.58 -0.03
C VAL A 702 -32.46 5.83 -0.17
N ARG A 703 -32.75 5.29 -1.36
CA ARG A 703 -33.95 4.46 -1.57
C ARG A 703 -33.75 3.46 -2.69
N ARG A 704 -34.23 2.24 -2.44
CA ARG A 704 -34.35 1.15 -3.43
C ARG A 704 -35.82 0.77 -3.53
N THR A 705 -36.38 0.77 -4.75
CA THR A 705 -37.79 0.42 -4.99
C THR A 705 -37.88 -0.71 -6.01
N VAL A 706 -38.41 -1.85 -5.58
CA VAL A 706 -38.62 -3.03 -6.41
C VAL A 706 -40.08 -3.09 -6.84
N THR A 707 -40.34 -2.89 -8.13
CA THR A 707 -41.71 -2.96 -8.66
C THR A 707 -42.18 -4.41 -8.69
N ARG A 708 -43.34 -4.70 -8.09
CA ARG A 708 -43.98 -6.04 -8.12
C ARG A 708 -45.16 -6.05 -9.10
N ILE A 709 -45.46 -7.20 -9.73
CA ILE A 709 -46.49 -7.28 -10.80
C ILE A 709 -47.90 -7.22 -10.19
N SER A 710 -48.08 -7.83 -9.03
CA SER A 710 -49.39 -8.11 -8.43
C SER A 710 -49.56 -7.56 -7.01
N ARG A 711 -48.61 -6.74 -6.54
CA ARG A 711 -48.68 -6.08 -5.22
C ARG A 711 -47.97 -4.73 -5.24
N THR A 712 -48.13 -3.98 -4.15
CA THR A 712 -47.43 -2.72 -3.94
C THR A 712 -45.91 -2.91 -4.06
N PRO A 713 -45.17 -1.92 -4.60
CA PRO A 713 -43.72 -1.98 -4.67
C PRO A 713 -43.10 -2.18 -3.29
N ASP A 714 -42.07 -3.02 -3.21
CA ASP A 714 -41.25 -3.10 -2.00
C ASP A 714 -40.27 -1.93 -2.02
N THR A 715 -40.24 -1.13 -0.95
CA THR A 715 -39.39 0.06 -0.86
C THR A 715 -38.54 0.01 0.40
N TRP A 716 -37.22 0.12 0.23
CA TRP A 716 -36.26 0.34 1.31
C TRP A 716 -35.88 1.81 1.36
N HIS A 717 -35.68 2.35 2.57
CA HIS A 717 -35.12 3.67 2.80
C HIS A 717 -33.84 3.52 3.62
N TYR A 718 -32.84 4.32 3.30
CA TYR A 718 -31.51 4.27 3.90
C TYR A 718 -31.10 5.68 4.35
N THR A 719 -30.51 5.78 5.53
CA THR A 719 -30.01 7.04 6.11
C THR A 719 -28.53 6.93 6.39
N TRP A 720 -27.77 7.96 6.03
CA TRP A 720 -26.30 8.01 6.11
C TRP A 720 -25.84 9.17 7.00
N ASP A 721 -24.76 8.98 7.74
CA ASP A 721 -24.14 10.06 8.54
C ASP A 721 -23.11 10.89 7.75
N ALA A 722 -22.47 11.86 8.39
CA ALA A 722 -21.45 12.72 7.77
C ALA A 722 -20.15 11.98 7.39
N HIS A 723 -19.97 10.75 7.88
CA HIS A 723 -18.82 9.88 7.58
C HIS A 723 -19.15 8.87 6.47
N ASP A 724 -20.28 9.04 5.78
CA ASP A 724 -20.78 8.14 4.73
C ASP A 724 -21.05 6.71 5.24
N ARG A 725 -21.42 6.56 6.52
CA ARG A 725 -21.80 5.28 7.13
C ARG A 725 -23.31 5.13 7.19
N LEU A 726 -23.82 3.94 6.90
CA LEU A 726 -25.26 3.64 6.95
C LEU A 726 -25.71 3.58 8.43
N VAL A 727 -26.53 4.52 8.88
CA VAL A 727 -26.97 4.59 10.29
C VAL A 727 -28.40 4.08 10.50
N GLU A 728 -29.24 4.08 9.46
CA GLU A 728 -30.59 3.51 9.53
C GLU A 728 -31.00 2.83 8.21
N THR A 729 -31.75 1.73 8.32
CA THR A 729 -32.52 1.15 7.22
C THR A 729 -33.97 0.95 7.64
N ARG A 730 -34.92 1.36 6.80
CA ARG A 730 -36.33 0.98 6.91
C ARG A 730 -36.72 0.04 5.78
N THR A 731 -37.15 -1.16 6.13
CA THR A 731 -37.54 -2.22 5.19
C THR A 731 -38.97 -2.02 4.64
N PRO A 732 -39.36 -2.73 3.57
CA PRO A 732 -40.67 -2.58 2.92
C PRO A 732 -41.89 -2.87 3.83
N ASP A 733 -41.72 -3.70 4.85
CA ASP A 733 -42.74 -4.01 5.84
C ASP A 733 -42.82 -2.98 6.99
N GLY A 734 -41.96 -1.96 6.96
CA GLY A 734 -41.92 -0.88 7.94
C GLY A 734 -40.95 -1.08 9.09
N THR A 735 -40.29 -2.24 9.19
CA THR A 735 -39.28 -2.53 10.23
C THR A 735 -38.10 -1.56 10.12
N VAL A 736 -37.58 -1.11 11.27
CA VAL A 736 -36.44 -0.19 11.34
C VAL A 736 -35.24 -0.91 11.93
N TRP A 737 -34.11 -0.70 11.29
CA TRP A 737 -32.79 -1.12 11.75
C TRP A 737 -31.88 0.08 11.93
N THR A 738 -31.11 0.12 13.01
CA THR A 738 -30.07 1.15 13.25
C THR A 738 -28.71 0.53 13.46
N TYR A 739 -27.65 1.25 13.11
CA TYR A 739 -26.27 0.75 13.14
C TYR A 739 -25.38 1.69 13.98
N THR A 740 -24.44 1.11 14.74
CA THR A 740 -23.49 1.86 15.56
C THR A 740 -22.07 1.52 15.17
N TYR A 741 -21.21 2.53 15.15
CA TYR A 741 -19.83 2.44 14.69
C TYR A 741 -18.88 2.99 15.75
N ASP A 742 -17.71 2.36 15.88
CA ASP A 742 -16.64 2.90 16.71
C ASP A 742 -15.90 4.06 16.03
N PRO A 743 -14.97 4.74 16.75
CA PRO A 743 -14.15 5.82 16.20
C PRO A 743 -13.25 5.46 15.00
N PHE A 744 -13.12 4.18 14.64
CA PHE A 744 -12.42 3.71 13.44
C PHE A 744 -13.36 3.44 12.26
N GLY A 745 -14.67 3.66 12.45
CA GLY A 745 -15.69 3.36 11.44
C GLY A 745 -16.07 1.89 11.40
N ARG A 746 -15.65 1.06 12.35
CA ARG A 746 -16.06 -0.36 12.41
C ARG A 746 -17.44 -0.47 13.00
N ARG A 747 -18.35 -1.17 12.33
CA ARG A 747 -19.70 -1.43 12.86
C ARG A 747 -19.59 -2.33 14.07
N ILE A 748 -20.00 -1.85 15.23
CA ILE A 748 -19.95 -2.57 16.51
C ILE A 748 -21.31 -3.12 16.93
N ALA A 749 -22.40 -2.59 16.37
CA ALA A 749 -23.74 -3.12 16.59
C ALA A 749 -24.72 -2.83 15.45
N LYS A 750 -25.74 -3.68 15.34
CA LYS A 750 -27.01 -3.39 14.66
C LYS A 750 -28.20 -3.74 15.55
N HIS A 751 -29.27 -2.96 15.44
CA HIS A 751 -30.46 -3.09 16.28
C HIS A 751 -31.72 -3.14 15.41
N ARG A 752 -32.61 -4.11 15.64
CA ARG A 752 -33.97 -4.11 15.10
C ARG A 752 -34.91 -3.48 16.10
N HIS A 753 -35.74 -2.55 15.64
CA HIS A 753 -36.73 -1.89 16.49
C HIS A 753 -38.12 -2.51 16.32
N HIS A 754 -38.83 -2.66 17.44
CA HIS A 754 -40.26 -2.96 17.44
C HIS A 754 -41.07 -1.70 17.04
N PRO A 755 -42.30 -1.82 16.50
CA PRO A 755 -43.09 -0.67 16.08
C PRO A 755 -43.38 0.41 17.15
N ASP A 756 -43.26 0.09 18.44
CA ASP A 756 -43.39 1.04 19.56
C ASP A 756 -42.06 1.71 19.96
N GLY A 757 -40.95 1.36 19.31
CA GLY A 757 -39.66 2.02 19.43
C GLY A 757 -38.65 1.38 20.39
N HIS A 758 -38.96 0.26 21.06
CA HIS A 758 -37.92 -0.48 21.81
C HIS A 758 -37.10 -1.40 20.89
N ILE A 759 -35.90 -1.77 21.35
CA ILE A 759 -35.02 -2.67 20.62
C ILE A 759 -35.52 -4.11 20.81
N ALA A 760 -35.97 -4.75 19.71
CA ALA A 760 -36.41 -6.14 19.70
C ALA A 760 -35.23 -7.11 19.56
N GLU A 761 -34.19 -6.71 18.84
CA GLU A 761 -33.02 -7.54 18.52
C GLU A 761 -31.75 -6.70 18.53
N THR A 762 -30.64 -7.28 18.98
CA THR A 762 -29.30 -6.67 18.95
C THR A 762 -28.28 -7.67 18.47
N VAL A 763 -27.48 -7.26 17.50
CA VAL A 763 -26.32 -8.01 17.03
C VAL A 763 -25.08 -7.13 17.28
N ARG A 764 -24.16 -7.58 18.11
CA ARG A 764 -22.88 -6.90 18.39
C ARG A 764 -21.74 -7.56 17.64
N PHE A 765 -20.75 -6.77 17.24
CA PHE A 765 -19.61 -7.21 16.46
C PHE A 765 -18.30 -6.90 17.18
N THR A 766 -17.38 -7.86 17.20
CA THR A 766 -16.00 -7.66 17.67
C THR A 766 -15.04 -7.81 16.51
N TRP A 767 -14.07 -6.90 16.43
CA TRP A 767 -13.06 -6.84 15.38
C TRP A 767 -11.68 -7.07 15.98
N HIS A 768 -10.82 -7.75 15.22
CA HIS A 768 -9.37 -7.75 15.42
C HIS A 768 -8.77 -6.98 14.24
N ASP A 769 -8.26 -5.77 14.51
CA ASP A 769 -7.96 -4.76 13.49
C ASP A 769 -9.16 -4.53 12.55
N THR A 770 -9.04 -4.97 11.30
CA THR A 770 -10.07 -4.87 10.26
C THR A 770 -10.82 -6.18 10.00
N THR A 771 -10.50 -7.26 10.74
CA THR A 771 -11.13 -8.58 10.58
C THR A 771 -12.25 -8.78 11.60
N LEU A 772 -13.45 -9.11 11.15
CA LEU A 772 -14.56 -9.48 12.03
C LEU A 772 -14.31 -10.86 12.64
N VAL A 773 -14.26 -10.96 13.98
CA VAL A 773 -13.90 -12.21 14.68
C VAL A 773 -15.02 -12.77 15.55
N GLU A 774 -16.02 -11.97 15.89
CA GLU A 774 -17.16 -12.42 16.69
C GLU A 774 -18.42 -11.61 16.40
N GLU A 775 -19.55 -12.31 16.38
CA GLU A 775 -20.89 -11.77 16.43
C GLU A 775 -21.61 -12.30 17.69
N HIS A 776 -22.29 -11.42 18.40
CA HIS A 776 -23.14 -11.72 19.55
C HIS A 776 -24.57 -11.24 19.31
N HIS A 777 -25.50 -12.17 19.10
CA HIS A 777 -26.89 -11.92 18.76
C HIS A 777 -27.83 -12.22 19.94
N THR A 778 -28.54 -11.18 20.40
CA THR A 778 -29.56 -11.22 21.44
C THR A 778 -30.93 -10.83 20.86
N VAL A 779 -31.96 -11.64 21.11
CA VAL A 779 -33.37 -11.28 20.90
C VAL A 779 -33.97 -10.94 22.25
N HIS A 780 -34.48 -9.72 22.40
CA HIS A 780 -34.99 -9.20 23.68
C HIS A 780 -36.42 -9.60 23.97
N GLU A 781 -37.15 -10.06 22.95
CA GLU A 781 -38.53 -10.51 23.05
C GLU A 781 -38.60 -12.04 23.23
N GLY A 782 -39.19 -12.46 24.34
CA GLY A 782 -39.27 -13.88 24.71
C GLY A 782 -38.01 -14.41 25.38
N ALA A 783 -38.06 -15.65 25.86
CA ALA A 783 -36.92 -16.31 26.50
C ALA A 783 -36.01 -16.99 25.45
N ALA A 784 -35.63 -16.26 24.40
CA ALA A 784 -34.76 -16.77 23.35
C ALA A 784 -33.30 -16.88 23.86
N PRO A 785 -32.57 -17.96 23.51
CA PRO A 785 -31.16 -18.06 23.87
C PRO A 785 -30.32 -17.05 23.06
N VAL A 786 -29.30 -16.51 23.69
CA VAL A 786 -28.29 -15.68 23.03
C VAL A 786 -27.47 -16.57 22.11
N THR A 787 -27.23 -16.13 20.87
CA THR A 787 -26.39 -16.86 19.90
C THR A 787 -25.09 -16.11 19.69
N VAL A 788 -23.96 -16.79 19.86
CA VAL A 788 -22.63 -16.25 19.60
C VAL A 788 -21.99 -17.03 18.46
N THR A 789 -21.53 -16.32 17.44
CA THR A 789 -20.77 -16.90 16.33
C THR A 789 -19.37 -16.29 16.29
N THR A 790 -18.33 -17.12 16.29
CA THR A 790 -16.95 -16.68 16.18
C THR A 790 -16.28 -17.24 14.93
N TRP A 791 -15.34 -16.48 14.39
CA TRP A 791 -14.58 -16.86 13.20
C TRP A 791 -13.08 -16.78 13.44
N ASP A 792 -12.37 -17.70 12.82
CA ASP A 792 -10.91 -17.70 12.72
C ASP A 792 -10.50 -17.59 11.27
N HIS A 793 -9.51 -16.75 10.99
CA HIS A 793 -9.08 -16.40 9.63
C HIS A 793 -7.57 -16.58 9.45
N THR A 794 -7.16 -16.83 8.21
CA THR A 794 -5.80 -16.54 7.73
C THR A 794 -5.91 -15.44 6.68
N GLY A 795 -5.45 -14.23 6.99
CA GLY A 795 -5.71 -13.06 6.15
C GLY A 795 -7.22 -12.86 5.93
N LEU A 796 -7.65 -12.71 4.67
CA LEU A 796 -9.06 -12.58 4.32
C LEU A 796 -9.83 -13.92 4.24
N HIS A 797 -9.15 -15.06 4.44
CA HIS A 797 -9.76 -16.38 4.28
C HIS A 797 -10.29 -16.91 5.62
N PRO A 798 -11.61 -16.98 5.83
CA PRO A 798 -12.18 -17.63 7.00
C PRO A 798 -11.89 -19.13 6.98
N LEU A 799 -11.42 -19.67 8.10
CA LEU A 799 -11.05 -21.08 8.29
C LEU A 799 -12.11 -21.87 9.05
N THR A 800 -12.66 -21.28 10.10
CA THR A 800 -13.62 -21.95 10.99
C THR A 800 -14.72 -21.00 11.44
N GLN A 801 -15.88 -21.58 11.75
CA GLN A 801 -17.00 -20.92 12.40
C GLN A 801 -17.39 -21.75 13.63
N THR A 802 -17.50 -21.10 14.79
CA THR A 802 -18.04 -21.74 16.00
C THR A 802 -19.27 -20.99 16.46
N THR A 803 -20.39 -21.71 16.62
CA THR A 803 -21.66 -21.16 17.10
C THR A 803 -22.00 -21.73 18.47
N ARG A 804 -22.33 -20.89 19.44
CA ARG A 804 -22.74 -21.27 20.81
C ARG A 804 -24.09 -20.65 21.14
N ARG A 805 -24.91 -21.37 21.91
CA ARG A 805 -26.15 -20.84 22.49
C ARG A 805 -25.95 -20.66 24.00
N LEU A 806 -26.17 -19.44 24.49
CA LEU A 806 -26.02 -19.07 25.90
C LEU A 806 -27.40 -18.83 26.53
N ASN A 807 -27.57 -19.26 27.78
CA ASN A 807 -28.78 -19.01 28.56
C ASN A 807 -28.62 -17.70 29.35
N GLY A 808 -29.07 -16.58 28.75
CA GLY A 808 -28.99 -15.23 29.30
C GLY A 808 -27.71 -14.47 28.93
N ASP A 809 -27.63 -13.20 29.29
CA ASP A 809 -26.52 -12.27 28.96
C ASP A 809 -25.26 -12.46 29.83
N ASP A 810 -25.26 -13.44 30.74
CA ASP A 810 -24.16 -13.65 31.69
C ASP A 810 -23.02 -14.41 31.02
N LEU A 811 -22.03 -13.66 30.52
CA LEU A 811 -20.83 -14.13 29.82
C LEU A 811 -20.02 -15.18 30.61
N ALA A 812 -20.28 -15.36 31.91
CA ALA A 812 -19.53 -16.23 32.82
C ALA A 812 -20.05 -17.67 32.95
N LYS A 813 -21.17 -18.06 32.30
CA LYS A 813 -21.74 -19.43 32.42
C LYS A 813 -21.26 -20.36 31.30
N THR A 814 -20.13 -21.02 31.53
CA THR A 814 -19.41 -21.85 30.55
C THR A 814 -20.03 -23.23 30.31
N ASP A 815 -20.62 -23.88 31.32
CA ASP A 815 -20.91 -25.32 31.28
C ASP A 815 -22.02 -25.74 30.29
N GLN A 816 -23.13 -25.00 30.20
CA GLN A 816 -24.23 -25.34 29.29
C GLN A 816 -23.92 -24.92 27.83
N ALA A 817 -23.14 -23.85 27.68
CA ALA A 817 -22.73 -23.31 26.38
C ALA A 817 -21.83 -24.27 25.59
N GLU A 818 -21.03 -25.07 26.31
CA GLU A 818 -20.16 -26.08 25.72
C GLU A 818 -20.95 -27.28 25.15
N ILE A 819 -22.14 -27.56 25.68
CA ILE A 819 -23.03 -28.65 25.21
C ILE A 819 -23.73 -28.27 23.89
N ASP A 820 -24.10 -27.00 23.70
CA ASP A 820 -24.78 -26.52 22.48
C ASP A 820 -23.82 -25.94 21.42
N ARG A 821 -22.52 -26.17 21.57
CA ARG A 821 -21.47 -25.71 20.65
C ARG A 821 -21.54 -26.45 19.32
N ARG A 822 -21.61 -25.70 18.21
CA ARG A 822 -21.50 -26.22 16.84
C ARG A 822 -20.23 -25.67 16.19
N PHE A 823 -19.44 -26.55 15.62
CA PHE A 823 -18.21 -26.20 14.91
C PHE A 823 -18.38 -26.53 13.43
N ALA A 824 -17.95 -25.62 12.56
CA ALA A 824 -17.83 -25.85 11.14
C ALA A 824 -16.46 -25.41 10.64
N ALA A 825 -15.80 -26.24 9.84
CA ALA A 825 -14.70 -25.80 9.02
C ALA A 825 -15.23 -25.17 7.72
N ILE A 826 -14.54 -24.13 7.24
CA ILE A 826 -14.93 -23.35 6.07
C ILE A 826 -13.97 -23.68 4.94
N VAL A 827 -14.52 -24.05 3.79
CA VAL A 827 -13.77 -24.14 2.52
C VAL A 827 -14.13 -22.92 1.68
N THR A 828 -13.12 -22.21 1.20
CA THR A 828 -13.28 -20.99 0.41
C THR A 828 -12.94 -21.20 -1.07
N ASP A 829 -13.28 -20.24 -1.92
CA ASP A 829 -12.72 -20.11 -3.27
C ASP A 829 -11.34 -19.41 -3.25
N LEU A 830 -10.86 -19.01 -4.44
CA LEU A 830 -9.56 -18.36 -4.66
C LEU A 830 -9.38 -17.02 -3.94
N VAL A 831 -10.46 -16.29 -3.67
CA VAL A 831 -10.36 -14.96 -3.07
C VAL A 831 -10.70 -14.97 -1.58
N GLY A 832 -11.30 -16.05 -1.08
CA GLY A 832 -11.69 -16.20 0.33
C GLY A 832 -13.21 -16.26 0.55
N THR A 833 -14.02 -16.34 -0.50
CA THR A 833 -15.48 -16.50 -0.37
C THR A 833 -15.81 -17.90 0.15
N PRO A 834 -16.56 -18.06 1.25
CA PRO A 834 -17.04 -19.36 1.70
C PRO A 834 -17.85 -20.07 0.62
N THR A 835 -17.42 -21.28 0.23
CA THR A 835 -18.14 -22.14 -0.73
C THR A 835 -18.77 -23.34 -0.06
N HIS A 836 -18.21 -23.82 1.06
CA HIS A 836 -18.77 -24.93 1.82
C HIS A 836 -18.52 -24.77 3.31
N LEU A 837 -19.47 -25.27 4.10
CA LEU A 837 -19.30 -25.54 5.53
C LEU A 837 -19.27 -27.04 5.76
N THR A 838 -18.41 -27.51 6.65
CA THR A 838 -18.34 -28.93 7.00
C THR A 838 -18.16 -29.16 8.48
N ASP A 839 -18.95 -30.07 9.04
CA ASP A 839 -18.75 -30.57 10.39
C ASP A 839 -17.77 -31.75 10.31
N PRO A 840 -16.57 -31.64 10.90
CA PRO A 840 -15.57 -32.71 10.86
C PRO A 840 -16.00 -34.00 11.57
N ASP A 841 -16.95 -33.97 12.50
CA ASP A 841 -17.38 -35.17 13.22
C ASP A 841 -18.36 -36.01 12.38
N THR A 842 -19.23 -35.35 11.60
CA THR A 842 -20.21 -36.03 10.73
C THR A 842 -19.67 -36.23 9.31
N GLY A 843 -18.71 -35.40 8.88
CA GLY A 843 -18.28 -35.30 7.49
C GLY A 843 -19.38 -34.81 6.55
N GLU A 844 -20.42 -34.16 7.10
CA GLU A 844 -21.45 -33.47 6.33
C GLU A 844 -20.82 -32.25 5.65
N LEU A 845 -21.18 -32.04 4.39
CA LEU A 845 -20.68 -30.95 3.57
C LEU A 845 -21.88 -30.17 3.04
N THR A 846 -22.02 -28.92 3.47
CA THR A 846 -23.09 -28.04 3.02
C THR A 846 -22.56 -27.01 2.03
N PRO A 847 -22.99 -27.04 0.76
CA PRO A 847 -22.57 -26.05 -0.24
C PRO A 847 -23.24 -24.69 0.00
N LEU A 848 -22.50 -23.63 -0.29
CA LEU A 848 -22.94 -22.24 -0.32
C LEU A 848 -22.89 -21.77 -1.78
N THR A 849 -24.03 -21.83 -2.47
CA THR A 849 -24.11 -21.44 -3.88
C THR A 849 -24.35 -19.94 -4.02
N THR A 850 -23.59 -19.31 -4.91
CA THR A 850 -23.74 -17.88 -5.26
C THR A 850 -23.67 -17.69 -6.77
N THR A 851 -24.23 -16.60 -7.27
CA THR A 851 -23.87 -16.07 -8.60
C THR A 851 -22.42 -15.60 -8.60
N LEU A 852 -21.81 -15.36 -9.77
CA LEU A 852 -20.43 -14.81 -9.83
C LEU A 852 -20.20 -13.63 -8.90
N TRP A 853 -21.15 -12.70 -8.80
CA TRP A 853 -21.04 -11.47 -8.01
C TRP A 853 -21.57 -11.59 -6.57
N GLY A 854 -21.78 -12.82 -6.08
CA GLY A 854 -21.99 -13.09 -4.65
C GLY A 854 -23.43 -13.13 -4.17
N HIS A 855 -24.41 -13.00 -5.05
CA HIS A 855 -25.80 -13.13 -4.63
C HIS A 855 -26.12 -14.59 -4.30
N ASN A 856 -26.61 -14.83 -3.09
CA ASN A 856 -27.04 -16.13 -2.61
C ASN A 856 -28.58 -16.15 -2.51
N PRO A 857 -29.28 -17.04 -3.24
CA PRO A 857 -30.75 -17.11 -3.20
C PRO A 857 -31.31 -17.91 -2.00
N GLY A 858 -30.48 -18.52 -1.14
CA GLY A 858 -30.89 -19.38 -0.03
C GLY A 858 -30.62 -18.82 1.37
N ALA A 859 -31.22 -19.46 2.39
CA ALA A 859 -30.92 -19.17 3.79
C ALA A 859 -29.47 -19.58 4.12
N ALA A 860 -28.67 -18.66 4.65
CA ALA A 860 -27.25 -18.88 4.82
C ALA A 860 -26.89 -19.36 6.23
N LEU A 861 -26.09 -20.42 6.30
CA LEU A 861 -25.55 -20.96 7.56
C LEU A 861 -24.37 -20.14 8.12
N THR A 862 -23.90 -19.16 7.37
CA THR A 862 -22.87 -18.20 7.75
C THR A 862 -23.23 -16.84 7.16
N PRO A 863 -22.98 -15.71 7.85
CA PRO A 863 -23.17 -14.38 7.28
C PRO A 863 -22.00 -13.93 6.40
N LEU A 864 -20.85 -14.63 6.44
CA LEU A 864 -19.68 -14.27 5.63
C LEU A 864 -19.93 -14.55 4.14
N ARG A 865 -19.53 -13.62 3.27
CA ARG A 865 -19.71 -13.69 1.81
C ARG A 865 -18.38 -13.49 1.11
N PHE A 866 -18.34 -12.62 0.10
CA PHE A 866 -17.10 -12.14 -0.50
C PHE A 866 -16.07 -11.81 0.59
N PRO A 867 -14.79 -11.86 0.27
CA PRO A 867 -13.74 -11.71 1.29
C PRO A 867 -13.93 -10.42 2.09
N GLY A 868 -13.98 -10.55 3.42
CA GLY A 868 -14.20 -9.44 4.36
C GLY A 868 -15.63 -8.89 4.41
N GLN A 869 -16.61 -9.53 3.76
CA GLN A 869 -18.00 -9.03 3.69
C GLN A 869 -18.97 -9.81 4.60
N TYR A 870 -19.77 -9.06 5.37
CA TYR A 870 -20.87 -9.53 6.20
C TYR A 870 -22.22 -9.27 5.53
N ALA A 871 -23.04 -10.30 5.31
CA ALA A 871 -24.36 -10.18 4.70
C ALA A 871 -25.42 -9.66 5.69
N ASP A 872 -25.99 -8.50 5.38
CA ASP A 872 -27.16 -7.97 6.09
C ASP A 872 -28.44 -8.37 5.36
N GLU A 873 -29.25 -9.21 6.00
CA GLU A 873 -30.52 -9.67 5.44
C GLU A 873 -31.51 -8.52 5.23
N GLU A 874 -31.52 -7.55 6.14
CA GLU A 874 -32.46 -6.43 6.12
C GLU A 874 -32.24 -5.48 4.93
N THR A 875 -30.99 -5.31 4.50
CA THR A 875 -30.63 -4.50 3.33
C THR A 875 -30.50 -5.35 2.07
N GLY A 876 -30.15 -6.63 2.20
CA GLY A 876 -29.69 -7.47 1.10
C GLY A 876 -28.29 -7.09 0.59
N TRP A 877 -27.55 -6.29 1.36
CA TRP A 877 -26.19 -5.84 1.04
C TRP A 877 -25.15 -6.55 1.90
N HIS A 878 -23.90 -6.40 1.48
CA HIS A 878 -22.74 -6.97 2.11
C HIS A 878 -21.84 -5.84 2.66
N TYR A 879 -21.62 -5.80 3.96
CA TYR A 879 -20.80 -4.78 4.65
C TYR A 879 -19.34 -5.24 4.78
N ASN A 880 -18.35 -4.40 4.42
CA ASN A 880 -16.92 -4.74 4.51
C ASN A 880 -16.06 -3.72 5.25
N LEU A 881 -16.55 -3.16 6.36
CA LEU A 881 -15.94 -2.02 7.07
C LEU A 881 -16.07 -0.70 6.31
N HIS A 882 -15.59 -0.66 5.08
CA HIS A 882 -15.46 0.58 4.31
C HIS A 882 -16.75 0.98 3.61
N ARG A 883 -17.50 0.02 3.05
CA ARG A 883 -18.70 0.28 2.24
C ARG A 883 -19.72 -0.85 2.35
N HIS A 884 -20.88 -0.63 1.73
CA HIS A 884 -21.90 -1.65 1.51
C HIS A 884 -21.98 -2.01 0.03
N TYR A 885 -21.81 -3.29 -0.27
CA TYR A 885 -21.84 -3.87 -1.61
C TYR A 885 -23.19 -4.54 -1.88
N ASP A 886 -23.82 -4.20 -3.01
CA ASP A 886 -25.04 -4.85 -3.46
C ASP A 886 -24.69 -6.01 -4.43
N PRO A 887 -24.79 -7.27 -3.98
CA PRO A 887 -24.43 -8.43 -4.81
C PRO A 887 -25.39 -8.66 -5.98
N THR A 888 -26.57 -8.06 -5.98
CA THR A 888 -27.55 -8.21 -7.07
C THR A 888 -27.24 -7.30 -8.25
N THR A 889 -26.48 -6.23 -8.01
CA THR A 889 -26.02 -5.29 -9.04
C THR A 889 -24.51 -5.29 -9.22
N ALA A 890 -23.76 -5.98 -8.37
CA ALA A 890 -22.31 -6.05 -8.38
C ALA A 890 -21.62 -4.68 -8.19
N ARG A 891 -22.15 -3.84 -7.29
CA ARG A 891 -21.63 -2.48 -7.07
C ARG A 891 -21.70 -2.06 -5.61
N TYR A 892 -20.87 -1.10 -5.23
CA TYR A 892 -21.03 -0.37 -3.98
C TYR A 892 -22.21 0.60 -4.04
N THR A 893 -22.75 0.90 -2.86
CA THR A 893 -23.96 1.72 -2.66
C THR A 893 -23.65 3.16 -2.29
N THR A 894 -22.35 3.46 -2.15
CA THR A 894 -21.76 4.78 -1.98
C THR A 894 -20.56 4.88 -2.95
N PRO A 895 -20.17 6.09 -3.38
CA PRO A 895 -19.02 6.30 -4.26
C PRO A 895 -17.71 5.70 -3.72
#